data_AF-A0A8B9MMY7-F1
#
_entry.id   AF-A0A8B9MMY7-F1
#
_cell.length_a   1.000
_cell.length_b   1.000
_cell.length_c   1.000
_cell.angle_alpha   90.00
_cell.angle_beta   90.00
_cell.angle_gamma   90.00
#
_symmetry.space_group_name_H-M   'P 1'
#
loop_
_entity.id
_entity.type
_entity.pdbx_description
1 polymer ?
#
loop_
_entity_poly.entity_id
_entity_poly.type
_entity_poly.pdbx_seq_one_letter_code
_entity_poly.pdbx_strand_id
1 'polypeptide(L)'
;FSLACRLLLLFGFLLPLGDAGTDGGLPSAESVTCHRNGMEVEFSSELGNYSWHVSVEDVNGEEIVSCDPTVDYERLLLSVLFINCTSLEDGQHLLRLRLMVNDTMGEEKNVTYSTRCHSVHADEIIAPFFAGATNCTKDFMAVSRGMGVKDLLLCQVPAAPMTWTLSVDDGTRIHQLSLGQAMQQGYNFLADGHNLILQVAFTATGVVSYKHNDKVLYTVALKLMYGPSEHRLTVESRMLCAPGPAICNATHMTVAIPAFPGTLMAVGAEDKTIPMDQLQENGIALDTKTGVKLHISREVLKSRLHGESCSGLQSYMSSLELAFHFHGETVTMVMHPECPCDQHAPIAAVCTQDGYMDFEILADSTTPLLDLDTLRLRDPACRPAFRSSLNDRVWFHVPLNGCGTRYWLDGEKIVYENEVRALWADFPLRRISRDSELRLTVLCSFSNGDASLTIKVDNLPPLASSVNQGPLSLVLLSYPEDSYRQPYRDDQYPIVRYLRQPIFLEVQVLNRNDPNLHLVLDDCWATASQDPSSLPQWNIVVDGCEYDLDSYRTVFHPVGHSVSYANYRQRLEVKTFAFVSGDKALPGLVYFHCSVLICDRFQPDSPLCMTRCPRPSRSKRESGMPGVNSAVVSLRGPVLLVPEGWSATQGNTLLSKEAWAGITMTAAGILSLVATMLLFLAFLKCLKRRASMVNVAC
;
A
#
# COMPACT_ATOMS: atom_id res chain seq x y z
N PHE A 1 -26.44 13.11 1.35
CA PHE A 1 -27.84 13.13 1.83
C PHE A 1 -28.84 13.79 0.88
N SER A 2 -28.65 15.05 0.43
CA SER A 2 -29.64 15.71 -0.45
C SER A 2 -29.80 15.06 -1.85
N LEU A 3 -28.75 14.45 -2.41
CA LEU A 3 -28.82 13.80 -3.73
C LEU A 3 -29.44 12.39 -3.70
N ALA A 4 -29.17 11.60 -2.66
CA ALA A 4 -29.68 10.23 -2.52
C ALA A 4 -31.20 10.21 -2.27
N CYS A 5 -31.70 11.17 -1.51
CA CYS A 5 -33.14 11.34 -1.26
C CYS A 5 -33.90 11.80 -2.52
N ARG A 6 -33.25 12.59 -3.39
CA ARG A 6 -33.82 13.01 -4.68
C ARG A 6 -33.84 11.90 -5.74
N LEU A 7 -32.89 10.96 -5.71
CA LEU A 7 -32.82 9.88 -6.72
C LEU A 7 -33.90 8.81 -6.52
N LEU A 8 -34.29 8.53 -5.28
CA LEU A 8 -35.33 7.54 -4.94
C LEU A 8 -36.76 8.01 -5.26
N LEU A 9 -37.00 9.32 -5.34
CA LEU A 9 -38.31 9.89 -5.73
C LEU A 9 -38.60 9.78 -7.24
N LEU A 10 -37.60 9.53 -8.08
CA LEU A 10 -37.76 9.52 -9.55
C LEU A 10 -38.15 8.18 -10.15
N PHE A 11 -38.06 7.07 -9.41
CA PHE A 11 -38.31 5.71 -9.93
C PHE A 11 -39.55 5.00 -9.33
N GLY A 12 -40.36 5.70 -8.54
CA GLY A 12 -41.48 5.12 -7.78
C GLY A 12 -42.88 5.40 -8.33
N PHE A 13 -43.06 5.60 -9.63
CA PHE A 13 -44.40 5.66 -10.25
C PHE A 13 -44.50 4.58 -11.31
N LEU A 14 -45.20 3.50 -10.97
CA LEU A 14 -46.10 2.70 -11.82
C LEU A 14 -46.46 1.43 -11.05
N LEU A 15 -47.72 1.26 -10.68
CA LEU A 15 -48.57 0.05 -10.82
C LEU A 15 -49.91 0.25 -10.06
N PRO A 16 -50.97 -0.52 -10.40
CA PRO A 16 -52.28 0.03 -10.74
C PRO A 16 -53.33 -0.11 -9.63
N LEU A 17 -54.39 0.70 -9.76
CA LEU A 17 -55.66 0.56 -9.06
C LEU A 17 -56.36 -0.74 -9.49
N GLY A 18 -56.79 -1.55 -8.51
CA GLY A 18 -57.72 -2.66 -8.69
C GLY A 18 -58.91 -2.48 -7.73
N ASP A 19 -60.11 -2.50 -8.29
CA ASP A 19 -61.40 -2.24 -7.64
C ASP A 19 -61.75 -3.21 -6.50
N ALA A 20 -62.41 -2.67 -5.47
CA ALA A 20 -63.11 -3.43 -4.44
C ALA A 20 -64.55 -3.71 -4.90
N GLY A 21 -64.93 -4.99 -4.93
CA GLY A 21 -66.31 -5.45 -5.07
C GLY A 21 -66.93 -5.70 -3.70
N THR A 22 -68.10 -5.10 -3.47
CA THR A 22 -68.96 -5.22 -2.29
C THR A 22 -69.74 -6.54 -2.26
N ASP A 23 -69.83 -7.19 -1.10
CA ASP A 23 -71.04 -7.93 -0.69
C ASP A 23 -71.17 -7.94 0.85
N GLY A 24 -72.39 -7.84 1.37
CA GLY A 24 -72.68 -7.62 2.78
C GLY A 24 -73.04 -8.89 3.57
N GLY A 25 -72.62 -8.96 4.83
CA GLY A 25 -73.12 -9.92 5.84
C GLY A 25 -72.10 -10.35 6.90
N LEU A 26 -72.43 -10.14 8.19
CA LEU A 26 -71.76 -10.55 9.45
C LEU A 26 -70.46 -9.79 9.85
N PRO A 27 -70.17 -9.64 11.17
CA PRO A 27 -69.06 -8.85 11.65
C PRO A 27 -67.75 -9.53 11.25
N SER A 28 -67.06 -8.88 10.32
CA SER A 28 -65.68 -9.21 9.97
C SER A 28 -64.76 -8.74 11.09
N ALA A 29 -63.63 -9.41 11.32
CA ALA A 29 -62.59 -8.82 12.16
C ALA A 29 -62.10 -7.53 11.49
N GLU A 30 -61.98 -6.48 12.26
CA GLU A 30 -61.71 -5.13 11.78
C GLU A 30 -60.23 -4.95 11.50
N SER A 31 -59.37 -5.50 12.36
CA SER A 31 -57.93 -5.46 12.19
C SER A 31 -57.25 -6.65 12.87
N VAL A 32 -56.10 -7.06 12.34
CA VAL A 32 -55.22 -8.05 12.96
C VAL A 32 -53.83 -7.46 13.08
N THR A 33 -53.33 -7.41 14.32
CA THR A 33 -52.03 -6.86 14.66
C THR A 33 -51.08 -7.99 15.01
N CYS A 34 -50.05 -8.19 14.19
CA CYS A 34 -49.07 -9.25 14.40
C CYS A 34 -47.93 -8.75 15.30
N HIS A 35 -47.71 -9.42 16.43
CA HIS A 35 -46.60 -9.18 17.35
C HIS A 35 -45.52 -10.25 17.18
N ARG A 36 -44.35 -10.07 17.82
CA ARG A 36 -43.19 -10.99 17.70
C ARG A 36 -43.51 -12.43 18.12
N ASN A 37 -44.34 -12.61 19.16
CA ASN A 37 -44.61 -13.92 19.78
C ASN A 37 -46.09 -14.32 19.73
N GLY A 38 -46.95 -13.50 19.12
CA GLY A 38 -48.39 -13.68 19.14
C GLY A 38 -49.11 -12.72 18.21
N MET A 39 -50.42 -12.79 18.15
CA MET A 39 -51.24 -11.85 17.38
C MET A 39 -52.42 -11.36 18.21
N GLU A 40 -52.85 -10.14 17.88
CA GLU A 40 -54.04 -9.51 18.43
C GLU A 40 -55.07 -9.36 17.31
N VAL A 41 -56.29 -9.83 17.56
CA VAL A 41 -57.43 -9.74 16.66
C VAL A 41 -58.46 -8.80 17.26
N GLU A 42 -58.77 -7.73 16.55
CA GLU A 42 -59.79 -6.76 16.94
C GLU A 42 -61.10 -7.07 16.19
N PHE A 43 -62.17 -7.30 16.94
CA PHE A 43 -63.49 -7.59 16.38
C PHE A 43 -64.30 -6.31 16.19
N SER A 44 -65.12 -6.28 15.15
CA SER A 44 -66.00 -5.15 14.85
C SER A 44 -66.84 -4.73 16.05
N SER A 45 -66.98 -3.42 16.25
CA SER A 45 -67.82 -2.80 17.29
C SER A 45 -69.27 -3.32 17.34
N GLU A 46 -69.80 -3.87 16.24
CA GLU A 46 -71.12 -4.51 16.20
C GLU A 46 -71.22 -5.73 17.13
N LEU A 47 -70.10 -6.41 17.39
CA LEU A 47 -70.02 -7.59 18.25
C LEU A 47 -70.22 -7.26 19.73
N GLY A 48 -69.94 -6.01 20.15
CA GLY A 48 -70.12 -5.55 21.53
C GLY A 48 -71.58 -5.51 21.99
N ASN A 49 -72.54 -5.60 21.06
CA ASN A 49 -73.97 -5.65 21.38
C ASN A 49 -74.48 -7.07 21.70
N TYR A 50 -73.66 -8.10 21.51
CA TYR A 50 -74.03 -9.51 21.70
C TYR A 50 -73.17 -10.18 22.77
N SER A 51 -73.68 -11.23 23.43
CA SER A 51 -72.84 -12.10 24.26
C SER A 51 -72.16 -13.13 23.37
N TRP A 52 -70.83 -13.12 23.33
CA TRP A 52 -70.04 -14.00 22.47
C TRP A 52 -68.93 -14.72 23.23
N HIS A 53 -68.59 -15.92 22.78
CA HIS A 53 -67.46 -16.72 23.24
C HIS A 53 -66.58 -17.09 22.06
N VAL A 54 -65.28 -17.21 22.29
CA VAL A 54 -64.31 -17.58 21.25
C VAL A 54 -63.50 -18.78 21.70
N SER A 55 -63.37 -19.77 20.83
CA SER A 55 -62.45 -20.89 20.99
C SER A 55 -61.48 -20.97 19.82
N VAL A 56 -60.24 -21.43 20.08
CA VAL A 56 -59.20 -21.58 19.06
C VAL A 56 -59.25 -22.98 18.50
N GLU A 57 -59.29 -23.11 17.18
CA GLU A 57 -59.41 -24.40 16.50
C GLU A 57 -58.12 -24.81 15.78
N ASP A 58 -57.89 -26.11 15.71
CA ASP A 58 -56.86 -26.70 14.88
C ASP A 58 -57.27 -26.77 13.40
N VAL A 59 -56.39 -27.34 12.57
CA VAL A 59 -56.60 -27.47 11.12
C VAL A 59 -57.82 -28.35 10.80
N ASN A 60 -58.18 -29.27 11.72
CA ASN A 60 -59.29 -30.21 11.61
C ASN A 60 -60.61 -29.66 12.19
N GLY A 61 -60.60 -28.47 12.81
CA GLY A 61 -61.78 -27.84 13.41
C GLY A 61 -62.10 -28.33 14.84
N GLU A 62 -61.12 -28.95 15.52
CA GLU A 62 -61.21 -29.30 16.93
C GLU A 62 -60.56 -28.21 17.81
N GLU A 63 -61.08 -28.02 19.03
CA GLU A 63 -60.59 -26.98 19.93
C GLU A 63 -59.19 -27.32 20.48
N ILE A 64 -58.27 -26.36 20.38
CA ILE A 64 -56.89 -26.49 20.88
C ILE A 64 -56.87 -26.22 22.39
N VAL A 65 -56.98 -27.30 23.18
CA VAL A 65 -56.99 -27.23 24.66
C VAL A 65 -55.68 -26.65 25.26
N SER A 66 -54.58 -26.67 24.51
CA SER A 66 -53.29 -26.10 24.94
C SER A 66 -53.15 -24.60 24.71
N CYS A 67 -54.12 -23.96 24.07
CA CYS A 67 -54.13 -22.52 23.83
C CYS A 67 -54.94 -21.81 24.91
N ASP A 68 -54.36 -20.79 25.56
CA ASP A 68 -55.04 -19.93 26.53
C ASP A 68 -55.22 -18.52 25.93
N PRO A 69 -56.33 -18.26 25.21
CA PRO A 69 -56.60 -16.96 24.60
C PRO A 69 -56.97 -15.91 25.65
N THR A 70 -56.34 -14.74 25.61
CA THR A 70 -56.73 -13.61 26.47
C THR A 70 -57.73 -12.72 25.73
N VAL A 71 -58.96 -12.59 26.24
CA VAL A 71 -60.03 -11.80 25.61
C VAL A 71 -60.36 -10.58 26.46
N ASP A 72 -60.26 -9.39 25.86
CA ASP A 72 -60.77 -8.14 26.41
C ASP A 72 -62.14 -7.85 25.79
N TYR A 73 -63.21 -8.14 26.54
CA TYR A 73 -64.59 -7.93 26.09
C TYR A 73 -64.99 -6.46 25.97
N GLU A 74 -64.32 -5.54 26.67
CA GLU A 74 -64.62 -4.10 26.59
C GLU A 74 -64.02 -3.49 25.31
N ARG A 75 -62.83 -3.96 24.93
CA ARG A 75 -62.12 -3.50 23.72
C ARG A 75 -62.35 -4.39 22.50
N LEU A 76 -63.10 -5.49 22.67
CA LEU A 76 -63.33 -6.51 21.64
C LEU A 76 -62.02 -7.04 21.04
N LEU A 77 -61.00 -7.20 21.88
CA LEU A 77 -59.64 -7.56 21.48
C LEU A 77 -59.29 -8.96 22.01
N LEU A 78 -58.84 -9.83 21.11
CA LEU A 78 -58.33 -11.16 21.44
C LEU A 78 -56.82 -11.21 21.23
N SER A 79 -56.07 -11.64 22.24
CA SER A 79 -54.62 -11.83 22.19
C SER A 79 -54.26 -13.31 22.32
N VAL A 80 -53.45 -13.84 21.38
CA VAL A 80 -53.00 -15.24 21.38
C VAL A 80 -51.51 -15.37 21.07
N LEU A 81 -50.85 -16.38 21.62
CA LEU A 81 -49.43 -16.67 21.37
C LEU A 81 -49.24 -17.68 20.24
N PHE A 82 -48.22 -17.51 19.40
CA PHE A 82 -48.00 -18.39 18.23
C PHE A 82 -47.71 -19.84 18.61
N ILE A 83 -46.91 -20.06 19.65
CA ILE A 83 -46.30 -21.36 19.97
C ILE A 83 -47.30 -22.48 20.26
N ASN A 84 -48.49 -22.14 20.76
CA ASN A 84 -49.52 -23.10 21.16
C ASN A 84 -50.89 -22.89 20.49
N CYS A 85 -51.09 -21.79 19.77
CA CYS A 85 -52.41 -21.39 19.26
C CYS A 85 -52.47 -21.29 17.72
N THR A 86 -51.36 -21.50 17.01
CA THR A 86 -51.31 -21.31 15.54
C THR A 86 -50.66 -22.47 14.81
N SER A 87 -51.08 -22.72 13.57
CA SER A 87 -50.39 -23.64 12.66
C SER A 87 -49.47 -22.85 11.72
N LEU A 88 -48.28 -23.38 11.42
CA LEU A 88 -47.35 -22.77 10.48
C LEU A 88 -47.59 -23.35 9.07
N GLU A 89 -48.07 -22.51 8.15
CA GLU A 89 -48.28 -22.86 6.73
C GLU A 89 -47.51 -21.85 5.85
N ASP A 90 -46.66 -22.33 4.94
CA ASP A 90 -45.89 -21.49 3.98
C ASP A 90 -45.18 -20.28 4.62
N GLY A 91 -44.63 -20.46 5.82
CA GLY A 91 -43.89 -19.42 6.55
C GLY A 91 -44.77 -18.38 7.27
N GLN A 92 -46.10 -18.59 7.32
CA GLN A 92 -47.06 -17.75 8.01
C GLN A 92 -47.75 -18.52 9.16
N HIS A 93 -47.93 -17.85 10.29
CA HIS A 93 -48.74 -18.36 11.39
C HIS A 93 -50.23 -18.15 11.07
N LEU A 94 -50.96 -19.23 10.88
CA LEU A 94 -52.41 -19.26 10.67
C LEU A 94 -53.11 -19.50 12.00
N LEU A 95 -54.07 -18.63 12.34
CA LEU A 95 -54.99 -18.79 13.47
C LEU A 95 -56.39 -19.03 12.94
N ARG A 96 -57.06 -20.04 13.49
CA ARG A 96 -58.48 -20.31 13.25
C ARG A 96 -59.24 -20.23 14.57
N LEU A 97 -60.34 -19.50 14.55
CA LEU A 97 -61.19 -19.20 15.70
C LEU A 97 -62.62 -19.62 15.39
N ARG A 98 -63.31 -20.21 16.36
CA ARG A 98 -64.76 -20.37 16.34
C ARG A 98 -65.37 -19.37 17.30
N LEU A 99 -66.15 -18.44 16.74
CA LEU A 99 -66.89 -17.44 17.48
C LEU A 99 -68.34 -17.93 17.65
N MET A 100 -68.80 -18.08 18.89
CA MET A 100 -70.17 -18.44 19.23
C MET A 100 -70.88 -17.18 19.71
N VAL A 101 -71.84 -16.68 18.94
CA VAL A 101 -72.60 -15.46 19.26
C VAL A 101 -74.02 -15.86 19.62
N ASN A 102 -74.46 -15.48 20.82
CA ASN A 102 -75.84 -15.69 21.25
C ASN A 102 -76.64 -14.41 20.98
N ASP A 103 -77.59 -14.51 20.05
CA ASP A 103 -78.51 -13.41 19.77
C ASP A 103 -79.54 -13.29 20.91
N THR A 104 -80.06 -12.08 21.11
CA THR A 104 -81.14 -11.73 22.03
C THR A 104 -82.45 -12.51 21.83
N MET A 105 -82.59 -13.22 20.69
CA MET A 105 -83.70 -14.15 20.40
C MET A 105 -83.41 -15.62 20.78
N GLY A 106 -82.21 -15.93 21.29
CA GLY A 106 -81.82 -17.26 21.77
C GLY A 106 -81.30 -18.24 20.70
N GLU A 107 -81.05 -17.78 19.47
CA GLU A 107 -80.36 -18.59 18.46
C GLU A 107 -78.83 -18.44 18.60
N GLU A 108 -78.13 -19.56 18.77
CA GLU A 108 -76.67 -19.61 18.76
C GLU A 108 -76.18 -19.67 17.31
N LYS A 109 -75.37 -18.68 16.90
CA LYS A 109 -74.71 -18.68 15.60
C LYS A 109 -73.21 -18.87 15.77
N ASN A 110 -72.69 -19.91 15.14
CA ASN A 110 -71.27 -20.24 15.16
C ASN A 110 -70.62 -19.76 13.86
N VAL A 111 -69.59 -18.92 13.97
CA VAL A 111 -68.86 -18.35 12.85
C VAL A 111 -67.39 -18.71 13.01
N THR A 112 -66.81 -19.35 11.98
CA THR A 112 -65.38 -19.62 11.97
C THR A 112 -64.63 -18.47 11.29
N TYR A 113 -63.64 -17.93 11.97
CA TYR A 113 -62.77 -16.86 11.49
C TYR A 113 -61.34 -17.39 11.33
N SER A 114 -60.63 -16.98 10.28
CA SER A 114 -59.23 -17.36 10.06
C SER A 114 -58.39 -16.16 9.67
N THR A 115 -57.25 -15.97 10.31
CA THR A 115 -56.29 -14.90 10.00
C THR A 115 -54.85 -15.40 9.94
N ARG A 116 -54.00 -14.69 9.18
CA ARG A 116 -52.61 -15.05 8.93
C ARG A 116 -51.67 -13.92 9.37
N CYS A 117 -50.61 -14.28 10.07
CA CYS A 117 -49.49 -13.40 10.38
C CYS A 117 -48.21 -13.91 9.74
N HIS A 118 -47.49 -13.03 9.04
CA HIS A 118 -46.16 -13.36 8.53
C HIS A 118 -45.19 -13.51 9.71
N SER A 119 -44.30 -14.50 9.68
CA SER A 119 -43.24 -14.58 10.69
C SER A 119 -42.36 -13.33 10.58
N VAL A 120 -42.49 -12.42 11.55
CA VAL A 120 -41.62 -11.24 11.64
C VAL A 120 -40.27 -11.76 12.12
N HIS A 121 -39.37 -12.03 11.16
CA HIS A 121 -37.97 -12.28 11.45
C HIS A 121 -37.44 -11.09 12.26
N ALA A 122 -36.69 -11.42 13.32
CA ALA A 122 -36.37 -10.54 14.42
C ALA A 122 -36.01 -9.09 14.03
N ASP A 123 -36.95 -8.16 14.19
CA ASP A 123 -36.62 -6.75 14.30
C ASP A 123 -36.03 -6.50 15.69
N GLU A 124 -34.80 -6.03 15.68
CA GLU A 124 -34.02 -5.58 16.82
C GLU A 124 -34.79 -4.53 17.62
N ILE A 125 -34.67 -4.66 18.94
CA ILE A 125 -35.09 -3.66 19.90
C ILE A 125 -34.44 -2.33 19.51
N ILE A 126 -35.26 -1.28 19.39
CA ILE A 126 -34.84 0.11 19.19
C ILE A 126 -33.87 0.49 20.32
N ALA A 127 -32.58 0.44 20.04
CA ALA A 127 -31.57 1.12 20.84
C ALA A 127 -31.39 2.55 20.27
N PRO A 128 -31.21 3.59 21.09
CA PRO A 128 -30.79 4.93 20.65
C PRO A 128 -29.35 4.95 20.10
N PHE A 129 -28.72 3.78 20.00
CA PHE A 129 -27.36 3.56 19.59
C PHE A 129 -27.27 2.98 18.17
N PHE A 130 -26.18 3.21 17.46
CA PHE A 130 -25.80 2.27 16.40
C PHE A 130 -25.42 0.94 17.09
N ALA A 131 -26.39 0.05 17.27
CA ALA A 131 -26.13 -1.34 17.66
C ALA A 131 -25.71 -2.08 16.39
N GLY A 132 -24.41 -2.05 16.09
CA GLY A 132 -23.83 -2.75 14.95
C GLY A 132 -22.38 -3.05 15.26
N ALA A 133 -21.91 -4.23 14.86
CA ALA A 133 -20.51 -4.56 15.04
C ALA A 133 -19.63 -3.61 14.21
N THR A 134 -18.60 -3.07 14.83
CA THR A 134 -17.66 -2.18 14.15
C THR A 134 -16.83 -3.01 13.18
N ASN A 135 -17.02 -2.81 11.86
CA ASN A 135 -16.23 -3.48 10.85
C ASN A 135 -14.88 -2.77 10.69
N CYS A 136 -13.81 -3.52 10.94
CA CYS A 136 -12.44 -3.05 10.86
C CYS A 136 -11.82 -3.32 9.50
N THR A 137 -11.35 -2.26 8.85
CA THR A 137 -10.52 -2.33 7.65
C THR A 137 -9.12 -1.82 7.93
N LYS A 138 -8.25 -1.84 6.91
CA LYS A 138 -6.87 -1.36 7.01
C LYS A 138 -6.77 0.15 7.29
N ASP A 139 -7.72 0.95 6.78
CA ASP A 139 -7.61 2.42 6.76
C ASP A 139 -8.74 3.15 7.51
N PHE A 140 -9.87 2.47 7.77
CA PHE A 140 -11.03 3.05 8.45
C PHE A 140 -11.82 2.02 9.27
N MET A 141 -12.65 2.53 10.17
CA MET A 141 -13.66 1.75 10.90
C MET A 141 -15.06 2.16 10.46
N ALA A 142 -15.99 1.21 10.38
CA ALA A 142 -17.34 1.49 9.94
C ALA A 142 -18.37 0.80 10.84
N VAL A 143 -19.49 1.46 11.08
CA VAL A 143 -20.69 0.84 11.67
C VAL A 143 -21.85 1.03 10.72
N SER A 144 -22.67 0.00 10.59
CA SER A 144 -23.94 0.05 9.86
C SER A 144 -25.10 -0.02 10.84
N ARG A 145 -26.16 0.74 10.56
CA ARG A 145 -27.45 0.62 11.24
C ARG A 145 -28.57 0.54 10.21
N GLY A 146 -29.48 -0.42 10.39
CA GLY A 146 -30.73 -0.45 9.65
C GLY A 146 -31.63 0.73 10.02
N MET A 147 -32.14 1.43 9.00
CA MET A 147 -33.03 2.57 9.15
C MET A 147 -34.46 2.05 9.37
N GLY A 148 -35.00 2.25 10.56
CA GLY A 148 -36.32 1.75 10.93
C GLY A 148 -37.45 2.53 10.26
N VAL A 149 -38.66 1.96 10.22
CA VAL A 149 -39.86 2.57 9.61
C VAL A 149 -40.19 3.97 10.20
N LYS A 150 -39.82 4.24 11.46
CA LYS A 150 -39.95 5.57 12.09
C LYS A 150 -38.95 6.62 11.58
N ASP A 151 -37.77 6.22 11.11
CA ASP A 151 -36.77 7.13 10.53
C ASP A 151 -37.17 7.61 9.13
N LEU A 152 -37.93 6.80 8.39
CA LEU A 152 -38.55 7.16 7.11
C LEU A 152 -39.70 8.17 7.27
N LEU A 153 -40.46 8.07 8.35
CA LEU A 153 -41.56 9.01 8.67
C LEU A 153 -41.05 10.41 9.04
N LEU A 154 -39.82 10.54 9.58
CA LEU A 154 -39.20 11.83 9.88
C LEU A 154 -38.77 12.62 8.62
N CYS A 155 -38.73 11.97 7.45
CA CYS A 155 -38.50 12.66 6.17
C CYS A 155 -39.76 13.37 5.64
N GLN A 156 -40.91 13.27 6.32
CA GLN A 156 -42.18 13.84 5.86
C GLN A 156 -42.57 15.18 6.52
N VAL A 157 -41.73 15.78 7.37
CA VAL A 157 -42.06 17.06 8.04
C VAL A 157 -41.40 18.25 7.32
N PRO A 158 -42.16 19.28 6.86
CA PRO A 158 -41.58 20.43 6.18
C PRO A 158 -41.08 21.54 7.13
N ALA A 159 -39.95 22.14 6.72
CA ALA A 159 -39.55 23.54 6.86
C ALA A 159 -39.01 24.11 8.20
N ALA A 160 -37.72 23.85 8.47
CA ALA A 160 -36.75 24.79 9.05
C ALA A 160 -35.34 24.37 8.54
N PRO A 161 -34.28 25.22 8.56
CA PRO A 161 -32.94 24.78 8.16
C PRO A 161 -32.43 23.72 9.15
N MET A 162 -32.77 22.47 8.88
CA MET A 162 -32.41 21.32 9.70
C MET A 162 -30.95 20.96 9.41
N THR A 163 -30.10 21.11 10.41
CA THR A 163 -28.66 20.87 10.29
C THR A 163 -28.24 19.67 11.15
N TRP A 164 -27.67 18.67 10.50
CA TRP A 164 -27.00 17.57 11.18
C TRP A 164 -25.73 18.07 11.86
N THR A 165 -25.58 17.75 13.15
CA THR A 165 -24.38 18.08 13.92
C THR A 165 -23.76 16.80 14.49
N LEU A 166 -22.47 16.61 14.25
CA LEU A 166 -21.68 15.50 14.80
C LEU A 166 -20.90 16.02 16.00
N SER A 167 -21.10 15.41 17.17
CA SER A 167 -20.26 15.65 18.35
C SER A 167 -19.32 14.46 18.53
N VAL A 168 -18.01 14.70 18.56
CA VAL A 168 -16.99 13.66 18.76
C VAL A 168 -16.27 13.94 20.06
N ASP A 169 -16.17 12.93 20.93
CA ASP A 169 -15.45 13.03 22.19
C ASP A 169 -14.05 12.41 22.04
N ASP A 170 -13.00 13.24 22.22
CA ASP A 170 -11.61 12.80 22.17
C ASP A 170 -11.05 12.37 23.54
N GLY A 171 -11.90 12.33 24.58
CA GLY A 171 -11.55 12.02 25.96
C GLY A 171 -11.07 13.22 26.79
N THR A 172 -10.79 14.36 26.14
CA THR A 172 -10.40 15.62 26.79
C THR A 172 -11.32 16.79 26.44
N ARG A 173 -11.91 16.80 25.23
CA ARG A 173 -12.82 17.82 24.69
C ARG A 173 -13.83 17.18 23.73
N ILE A 174 -15.02 17.77 23.69
CA ILE A 174 -16.06 17.41 22.72
C ILE A 174 -15.97 18.37 21.53
N HIS A 175 -15.64 17.83 20.36
CA HIS A 175 -15.63 18.57 19.09
C HIS A 175 -17.02 18.53 18.46
N GLN A 176 -17.63 19.70 18.27
CA GLN A 176 -18.90 19.82 17.53
C GLN A 176 -18.61 20.26 16.10
N LEU A 177 -18.99 19.40 15.15
CA LEU A 177 -18.73 19.57 13.73
C LEU A 177 -20.05 19.59 12.96
N SER A 178 -20.19 20.51 12.01
CA SER A 178 -21.23 20.39 10.99
C SER A 178 -20.93 19.20 10.07
N LEU A 179 -21.95 18.63 9.42
CA LEU A 179 -21.76 17.48 8.52
C LEU A 179 -20.70 17.72 7.43
N GLY A 180 -20.63 18.93 6.86
CA GLY A 180 -19.62 19.28 5.86
C GLY A 180 -18.20 19.34 6.44
N GLN A 181 -18.05 19.86 7.65
CA GLN A 181 -16.75 19.86 8.35
C GLN A 181 -16.34 18.45 8.76
N ALA A 182 -17.30 17.61 9.20
CA ALA A 182 -17.05 16.22 9.55
C ALA A 182 -16.49 15.44 8.34
N MET A 183 -17.08 15.62 7.15
CA MET A 183 -16.57 15.00 5.90
C MET A 183 -15.16 15.45 5.53
N GLN A 184 -14.81 16.72 5.74
CA GLN A 184 -13.44 17.21 5.53
C GLN A 184 -12.45 16.67 6.58
N GLN A 185 -12.95 16.26 7.74
CA GLN A 185 -12.15 15.75 8.85
C GLN A 185 -12.19 14.22 8.98
N GLY A 186 -12.57 13.51 7.91
CA GLY A 186 -12.44 12.04 7.83
C GLY A 186 -13.67 11.22 8.24
N TYR A 187 -14.84 11.86 8.37
CA TYR A 187 -16.12 11.18 8.63
C TYR A 187 -16.96 11.08 7.36
N ASN A 188 -17.22 9.87 6.89
CA ASN A 188 -18.06 9.61 5.73
C ASN A 188 -19.39 8.97 6.14
N PHE A 189 -20.47 9.43 5.51
CA PHE A 189 -21.82 8.93 5.76
C PHE A 189 -22.37 8.38 4.45
N LEU A 190 -22.51 7.07 4.37
CA LEU A 190 -23.00 6.34 3.20
C LEU A 190 -24.37 5.73 3.51
N ALA A 191 -25.18 5.57 2.46
CA ALA A 191 -26.47 4.88 2.56
C ALA A 191 -26.46 3.73 1.56
N ASP A 192 -26.75 2.53 2.04
CA ASP A 192 -26.82 1.30 1.24
C ASP A 192 -28.18 0.63 1.47
N GLY A 193 -29.11 0.81 0.52
CA GLY A 193 -30.49 0.35 0.65
C GLY A 193 -31.19 0.95 1.88
N HIS A 194 -31.43 0.10 2.90
CA HIS A 194 -32.02 0.46 4.18
C HIS A 194 -30.99 0.78 5.27
N ASN A 195 -29.69 0.66 5.01
CA ASN A 195 -28.64 0.80 6.01
C ASN A 195 -27.93 2.16 5.92
N LEU A 196 -27.81 2.85 7.05
CA LEU A 196 -26.93 3.99 7.22
C LEU A 196 -25.55 3.49 7.68
N ILE A 197 -24.52 3.72 6.87
CA ILE A 197 -23.14 3.34 7.17
C ILE A 197 -22.36 4.59 7.54
N LEU A 198 -21.83 4.62 8.76
CA LEU A 198 -20.92 5.65 9.23
C LEU A 198 -19.49 5.12 9.17
N GLN A 199 -18.67 5.73 8.33
CA GLN A 199 -17.25 5.43 8.18
C GLN A 199 -16.40 6.52 8.85
N VAL A 200 -15.41 6.11 9.63
CA VAL A 200 -14.48 6.98 10.33
C VAL A 200 -13.05 6.58 9.98
N ALA A 201 -12.30 7.48 9.35
CA ALA A 201 -10.88 7.26 9.07
C ALA A 201 -10.07 7.23 10.38
N PHE A 202 -9.01 6.43 10.45
CA PHE A 202 -8.14 6.41 11.64
C PHE A 202 -7.42 7.74 11.91
N THR A 203 -7.34 8.61 10.91
CA THR A 203 -6.78 9.97 11.00
C THR A 203 -7.83 11.02 11.33
N ALA A 204 -9.08 10.64 11.58
CA ALA A 204 -10.17 11.58 11.84
C ALA A 204 -10.05 12.26 13.22
N THR A 205 -10.58 13.49 13.31
CA THR A 205 -10.53 14.30 14.54
C THR A 205 -11.32 13.66 15.68
N GLY A 206 -10.67 13.29 16.76
CA GLY A 206 -11.31 12.70 17.96
C GLY A 206 -11.25 11.17 18.01
N VAL A 207 -10.55 10.54 17.06
CA VAL A 207 -10.14 9.14 17.21
C VAL A 207 -8.97 9.05 18.19
N VAL A 208 -9.12 8.24 19.22
CA VAL A 208 -8.09 7.95 20.24
C VAL A 208 -7.40 6.63 19.87
N SER A 209 -6.07 6.57 19.98
CA SER A 209 -5.28 5.36 19.66
C SER A 209 -4.48 4.86 20.86
N TYR A 210 -4.60 3.56 21.18
CA TYR A 210 -3.76 2.85 22.15
C TYR A 210 -2.70 2.04 21.41
N LYS A 211 -1.42 2.22 21.72
CA LYS A 211 -0.29 1.60 20.99
C LYS A 211 0.59 0.77 21.92
N HIS A 212 0.94 -0.45 21.48
CA HIS A 212 1.89 -1.32 22.19
C HIS A 212 2.53 -2.33 21.22
N ASN A 213 3.87 -2.42 21.17
CA ASN A 213 4.64 -3.36 20.33
C ASN A 213 4.13 -3.46 18.87
N ASP A 214 4.08 -2.33 18.16
CA ASP A 214 3.60 -2.22 16.76
C ASP A 214 2.13 -2.62 16.52
N LYS A 215 1.36 -2.87 17.58
CA LYS A 215 -0.10 -3.03 17.53
C LYS A 215 -0.78 -1.73 17.97
N VAL A 216 -1.88 -1.40 17.29
CA VAL A 216 -2.67 -0.19 17.55
C VAL A 216 -4.14 -0.56 17.64
N LEU A 217 -4.82 0.03 18.62
CA LEU A 217 -6.27 -0.03 18.79
C LEU A 217 -6.82 1.39 18.72
N TYR A 218 -7.79 1.61 17.85
CA TYR A 218 -8.47 2.89 17.65
C TYR A 218 -9.85 2.85 18.30
N THR A 219 -10.23 3.96 18.95
CA THR A 219 -11.54 4.13 19.57
C THR A 219 -12.10 5.50 19.24
N VAL A 220 -13.41 5.58 19.00
CA VAL A 220 -14.10 6.87 18.87
C VAL A 220 -15.49 6.78 19.47
N ALA A 221 -15.89 7.82 20.20
CA ALA A 221 -17.24 7.99 20.70
C ALA A 221 -17.86 9.19 20.00
N LEU A 222 -19.02 8.97 19.37
CA LEU A 222 -19.65 9.95 18.51
C LEU A 222 -21.15 10.01 18.75
N LYS A 223 -21.67 11.23 18.67
CA LYS A 223 -23.05 11.58 18.93
C LYS A 223 -23.57 12.43 17.78
N LEU A 224 -24.40 11.82 16.95
CA LEU A 224 -25.04 12.45 15.81
C LEU A 224 -26.38 13.05 16.23
N MET A 225 -26.61 14.32 15.93
CA MET A 225 -27.81 15.03 16.37
C MET A 225 -28.53 15.65 15.17
N TYR A 226 -29.85 15.48 15.11
CA TYR A 226 -30.73 16.01 14.07
C TYR A 226 -31.94 16.70 14.66
N GLY A 227 -32.27 17.88 14.13
CA GLY A 227 -33.46 18.64 14.51
C GLY A 227 -33.23 19.73 15.56
N PRO A 228 -34.26 20.57 15.79
CA PRO A 228 -34.22 21.65 16.79
C PRO A 228 -34.17 21.09 18.21
N SER A 229 -33.76 21.92 19.18
CA SER A 229 -33.56 21.53 20.59
C SER A 229 -34.76 20.86 21.25
N GLU A 230 -35.99 21.15 20.79
CA GLU A 230 -37.22 20.59 21.38
C GLU A 230 -37.52 19.17 20.88
N HIS A 231 -37.13 18.80 19.65
CA HIS A 231 -37.38 17.49 19.04
C HIS A 231 -36.10 16.94 18.41
N ARG A 232 -35.04 16.85 19.22
CA ARG A 232 -33.70 16.48 18.75
C ARG A 232 -33.55 14.96 18.74
N LEU A 233 -33.45 14.38 17.55
CA LEU A 233 -33.00 13.00 17.38
C LEU A 233 -31.51 12.95 17.72
N THR A 234 -31.13 12.12 18.69
CA THR A 234 -29.72 11.89 19.02
C THR A 234 -29.40 10.41 18.86
N VAL A 235 -28.36 10.13 18.09
CA VAL A 235 -27.83 8.78 17.89
C VAL A 235 -26.41 8.74 18.42
N GLU A 236 -26.16 7.83 19.35
CA GLU A 236 -24.84 7.65 19.95
C GLU A 236 -24.19 6.36 19.41
N SER A 237 -22.88 6.38 19.24
CA SER A 237 -22.14 5.18 18.85
C SER A 237 -20.71 5.25 19.35
N ARG A 238 -20.22 4.10 19.80
CA ARG A 238 -18.86 3.91 20.24
C ARG A 238 -18.24 2.81 19.38
N MET A 239 -17.19 3.17 18.66
CA MET A 239 -16.49 2.25 17.77
C MET A 239 -15.15 1.85 18.38
N LEU A 240 -14.81 0.59 18.20
CA LEU A 240 -13.56 -0.02 18.63
C LEU A 240 -12.96 -0.74 17.42
N CYS A 241 -11.68 -0.50 17.11
CA CYS A 241 -11.07 -1.15 15.98
C CYS A 241 -9.57 -1.39 16.09
N ALA A 242 -9.14 -2.64 15.85
CA ALA A 242 -7.74 -3.04 15.82
C ALA A 242 -7.34 -3.51 14.41
N PRO A 243 -6.75 -2.66 13.55
CA PRO A 243 -6.37 -3.01 12.18
C PRO A 243 -5.04 -3.77 12.08
N GLY A 244 -4.41 -4.12 13.22
CA GLY A 244 -3.10 -4.76 13.23
C GLY A 244 -3.13 -6.19 12.66
N PRO A 245 -2.10 -6.62 11.91
CA PRO A 245 -2.08 -7.95 11.30
C PRO A 245 -2.11 -9.05 12.37
N ALA A 246 -2.76 -10.17 12.09
CA ALA A 246 -2.61 -11.38 12.90
C ALA A 246 -1.20 -11.94 12.73
N ILE A 247 -0.61 -12.46 13.80
CA ILE A 247 0.69 -13.13 13.75
C ILE A 247 0.41 -14.62 13.65
N CYS A 248 0.79 -15.23 12.53
CA CYS A 248 0.45 -16.60 12.25
C CYS A 248 1.71 -17.45 12.36
N ASN A 249 1.65 -18.46 13.22
CA ASN A 249 2.72 -19.43 13.42
C ASN A 249 2.24 -20.79 12.87
N ALA A 250 3.13 -21.77 12.76
CA ALA A 250 2.82 -23.09 12.18
C ALA A 250 1.62 -23.79 12.84
N THR A 251 1.41 -23.55 14.14
CA THR A 251 0.41 -24.23 14.98
C THR A 251 -0.78 -23.37 15.41
N HIS A 252 -0.64 -22.05 15.46
CA HIS A 252 -1.67 -21.16 15.99
C HIS A 252 -1.59 -19.75 15.39
N MET A 253 -2.75 -19.11 15.26
CA MET A 253 -2.89 -17.70 14.92
C MET A 253 -2.97 -16.87 16.20
N THR A 254 -2.20 -15.80 16.28
CA THR A 254 -2.18 -14.90 17.44
C THR A 254 -2.73 -13.53 17.07
N VAL A 255 -3.82 -13.13 17.73
CA VAL A 255 -4.39 -11.79 17.67
C VAL A 255 -4.05 -11.07 18.98
N ALA A 256 -3.42 -9.90 18.88
CA ALA A 256 -2.96 -9.14 20.04
C ALA A 256 -3.55 -7.73 20.04
N ILE A 257 -4.31 -7.42 21.08
CA ILE A 257 -4.92 -6.12 21.33
C ILE A 257 -4.18 -5.44 22.50
N PRO A 258 -3.62 -4.24 22.30
CA PRO A 258 -2.98 -3.47 23.36
C PRO A 258 -3.86 -3.32 24.60
N ALA A 259 -3.25 -3.16 25.77
CA ALA A 259 -3.99 -2.87 27.00
C ALA A 259 -4.77 -1.56 26.87
N PHE A 260 -6.09 -1.63 27.10
CA PHE A 260 -7.02 -0.50 27.08
C PHE A 260 -8.10 -0.70 28.15
N PRO A 261 -8.90 0.32 28.51
CA PRO A 261 -9.85 0.25 29.62
C PRO A 261 -11.14 -0.55 29.30
N GLY A 262 -11.03 -1.67 28.59
CA GLY A 262 -12.16 -2.56 28.25
C GLY A 262 -11.89 -4.01 28.62
N THR A 263 -12.96 -4.76 28.91
CA THR A 263 -12.90 -6.18 29.31
C THR A 263 -13.51 -7.05 28.22
N LEU A 264 -12.78 -8.07 27.74
CA LEU A 264 -13.29 -9.03 26.76
C LEU A 264 -14.38 -9.92 27.39
N MET A 265 -15.53 -9.99 26.74
CA MET A 265 -16.73 -10.70 27.22
C MET A 265 -17.05 -11.96 26.41
N ALA A 266 -16.77 -11.95 25.10
CA ALA A 266 -17.01 -13.09 24.21
C ALA A 266 -16.15 -12.99 22.96
N VAL A 267 -15.88 -14.14 22.34
CA VAL A 267 -15.18 -14.26 21.06
C VAL A 267 -16.08 -14.99 20.07
N GLY A 268 -16.48 -14.31 19.00
CA GLY A 268 -17.18 -14.90 17.87
C GLY A 268 -16.20 -15.35 16.79
N ALA A 269 -16.36 -16.59 16.34
CA ALA A 269 -15.61 -17.16 15.22
C ALA A 269 -16.62 -17.70 14.20
N GLU A 270 -16.63 -17.14 12.99
CA GLU A 270 -17.64 -17.42 11.96
C GLU A 270 -19.07 -17.13 12.46
N ASP A 271 -19.90 -18.16 12.70
CA ASP A 271 -21.29 -18.05 13.16
C ASP A 271 -21.48 -18.47 14.63
N LYS A 272 -20.39 -18.68 15.37
CA LYS A 272 -20.44 -19.15 16.76
C LYS A 272 -19.88 -18.11 17.72
N THR A 273 -20.71 -17.65 18.64
CA THR A 273 -20.29 -16.82 19.78
C THR A 273 -19.84 -17.72 20.92
N ILE A 274 -18.55 -17.70 21.25
CA ILE A 274 -17.93 -18.52 22.29
C ILE A 274 -17.77 -17.66 23.55
N PRO A 275 -18.43 -18.02 24.67
CA PRO A 275 -18.26 -17.32 25.93
C PRO A 275 -16.90 -17.66 26.56
N MET A 276 -16.43 -16.82 27.49
CA MET A 276 -15.06 -16.87 28.03
C MET A 276 -14.70 -18.21 28.69
N ASP A 277 -15.68 -18.90 29.28
CA ASP A 277 -15.54 -20.20 29.94
C ASP A 277 -15.28 -21.36 28.97
N GLN A 278 -15.66 -21.20 27.69
CA GLN A 278 -15.59 -22.26 26.67
C GLN A 278 -14.46 -22.04 25.65
N LEU A 279 -13.65 -20.99 25.80
CA LEU A 279 -12.59 -20.65 24.83
C LEU A 279 -11.58 -21.78 24.64
N GLN A 280 -11.12 -22.39 25.73
CA GLN A 280 -10.08 -23.41 25.67
C GLN A 280 -10.57 -24.72 25.03
N GLU A 281 -11.83 -25.10 25.28
CA GLU A 281 -12.48 -26.27 24.65
C GLU A 281 -12.69 -26.06 23.14
N ASN A 282 -12.86 -24.81 22.72
CA ASN A 282 -12.93 -24.40 21.32
C ASN A 282 -11.55 -24.02 20.75
N GLY A 283 -10.44 -24.47 21.38
CA GLY A 283 -9.07 -24.30 20.88
C GLY A 283 -8.57 -22.86 20.82
N ILE A 284 -9.11 -21.96 21.65
CA ILE A 284 -8.68 -20.57 21.81
C ILE A 284 -8.05 -20.40 23.20
N ALA A 285 -6.75 -20.13 23.26
CA ALA A 285 -6.08 -19.77 24.50
C ALA A 285 -5.99 -18.24 24.66
N LEU A 286 -6.26 -17.73 25.86
CA LEU A 286 -6.29 -16.31 26.17
C LEU A 286 -5.20 -15.93 27.17
N ASP A 287 -4.37 -14.94 26.83
CA ASP A 287 -3.42 -14.28 27.74
C ASP A 287 -3.80 -12.79 27.91
N THR A 288 -4.08 -12.39 29.16
CA THR A 288 -4.49 -11.03 29.53
C THR A 288 -3.40 -10.19 30.21
N LYS A 289 -2.16 -10.71 30.34
CA LYS A 289 -1.09 -10.06 31.15
C LYS A 289 -0.61 -8.71 30.63
N THR A 290 -0.67 -8.48 29.31
CA THR A 290 -0.11 -7.29 28.63
C THR A 290 -1.11 -6.65 27.66
N GLY A 291 -2.41 -6.81 27.94
CA GLY A 291 -3.49 -6.63 26.98
C GLY A 291 -4.12 -7.98 26.61
N VAL A 292 -5.01 -8.01 25.62
CA VAL A 292 -5.72 -9.22 25.22
C VAL A 292 -4.96 -9.91 24.09
N LYS A 293 -4.42 -11.10 24.35
CA LYS A 293 -3.78 -11.96 23.35
C LYS A 293 -4.58 -13.25 23.19
N LEU A 294 -5.10 -13.48 22.00
CA LEU A 294 -5.85 -14.67 21.63
C LEU A 294 -4.96 -15.55 20.77
N HIS A 295 -4.74 -16.80 21.19
CA HIS A 295 -4.04 -17.84 20.46
C HIS A 295 -5.07 -18.86 19.97
N ILE A 296 -5.43 -18.77 18.70
CA ILE A 296 -6.44 -19.62 18.06
C ILE A 296 -5.72 -20.78 17.37
N SER A 297 -6.01 -22.01 17.78
CA SER A 297 -5.42 -23.22 17.18
C SER A 297 -5.80 -23.33 15.71
N ARG A 298 -4.82 -23.73 14.88
CA ARG A 298 -5.04 -23.96 13.45
C ARG A 298 -6.07 -25.06 13.16
N GLU A 299 -6.26 -26.00 14.08
CA GLU A 299 -7.25 -27.10 13.94
C GLU A 299 -8.69 -26.61 13.96
N VAL A 300 -8.95 -25.45 14.59
CA VAL A 300 -10.28 -24.85 14.70
C VAL A 300 -10.58 -23.93 13.51
N LEU A 301 -9.54 -23.50 12.80
CA LEU A 301 -9.64 -22.77 11.55
C LEU A 301 -10.06 -23.76 10.46
N LYS A 302 -11.37 -23.89 10.20
CA LYS A 302 -11.87 -24.70 9.10
C LYS A 302 -11.39 -24.09 7.78
N SER A 303 -10.29 -24.61 7.24
CA SER A 303 -9.88 -24.31 5.88
C SER A 303 -11.03 -24.68 4.94
N ARG A 304 -11.55 -23.72 4.16
CA ARG A 304 -12.32 -24.07 2.96
C ARG A 304 -11.38 -24.89 2.06
N LEU A 305 -11.57 -26.21 2.07
CA LEU A 305 -10.99 -27.12 1.09
C LEU A 305 -11.91 -27.15 -0.12
N HIS A 306 -11.51 -26.52 -1.22
CA HIS A 306 -11.53 -27.12 -2.56
C HIS A 306 -10.88 -26.17 -3.58
N GLY A 307 -9.68 -26.51 -4.04
CA GLY A 307 -9.34 -26.38 -5.46
C GLY A 307 -9.07 -25.01 -6.06
N GLU A 308 -8.60 -23.99 -5.33
CA GLU A 308 -8.07 -22.77 -5.96
C GLU A 308 -6.68 -22.39 -5.43
N SER A 309 -5.78 -22.18 -6.39
CA SER A 309 -4.38 -21.83 -6.24
C SER A 309 -4.20 -20.53 -5.45
N CYS A 310 -3.44 -20.58 -4.36
CA CYS A 310 -3.09 -19.41 -3.56
C CYS A 310 -2.20 -18.44 -4.35
N SER A 311 -2.80 -17.42 -4.92
CA SER A 311 -2.11 -16.27 -5.51
C SER A 311 -2.33 -15.04 -4.63
N GLY A 312 -1.54 -14.91 -3.56
CA GLY A 312 -1.29 -13.60 -2.94
C GLY A 312 -1.66 -13.40 -1.47
N LEU A 313 -2.72 -14.01 -0.93
CA LEU A 313 -3.10 -14.00 0.51
C LEU A 313 -4.32 -14.92 0.69
N GLN A 314 -4.34 -15.83 1.67
CA GLN A 314 -5.55 -16.61 1.99
C GLN A 314 -5.95 -16.39 3.46
N SER A 315 -7.17 -15.92 3.65
CA SER A 315 -7.76 -15.70 4.98
C SER A 315 -8.07 -17.05 5.63
N TYR A 316 -7.48 -17.34 6.79
CA TYR A 316 -7.75 -18.57 7.54
C TYR A 316 -9.10 -18.53 8.29
N MET A 317 -9.71 -17.34 8.42
CA MET A 317 -11.06 -17.12 8.92
C MET A 317 -11.80 -16.11 8.06
N SER A 318 -13.11 -16.30 7.89
CA SER A 318 -13.97 -15.33 7.20
C SER A 318 -14.18 -14.06 8.03
N SER A 319 -14.31 -14.16 9.35
CA SER A 319 -14.47 -13.04 10.28
C SER A 319 -14.19 -13.49 11.73
N LEU A 320 -13.59 -12.60 12.53
CA LEU A 320 -13.40 -12.76 13.98
C LEU A 320 -14.11 -11.60 14.68
N GLU A 321 -15.11 -11.92 15.50
CA GLU A 321 -15.87 -10.94 16.29
C GLU A 321 -15.39 -10.93 17.74
N LEU A 322 -15.14 -9.75 18.29
CA LEU A 322 -14.67 -9.58 19.66
C LEU A 322 -15.58 -8.59 20.39
N ALA A 323 -16.20 -9.06 21.47
CA ALA A 323 -17.12 -8.28 22.29
C ALA A 323 -16.43 -7.77 23.56
N PHE A 324 -16.42 -6.46 23.77
CA PHE A 324 -15.82 -5.82 24.92
C PHE A 324 -16.85 -5.05 25.73
N HIS A 325 -16.74 -5.11 27.06
CA HIS A 325 -17.40 -4.18 27.95
C HIS A 325 -16.53 -2.94 28.13
N PHE A 326 -17.01 -1.78 27.69
CA PHE A 326 -16.25 -0.52 27.66
C PHE A 326 -17.19 0.66 27.98
N HIS A 327 -16.83 1.49 28.99
CA HIS A 327 -17.64 2.63 29.45
C HIS A 327 -19.12 2.31 29.79
N GLY A 328 -19.41 1.10 30.29
CA GLY A 328 -20.76 0.69 30.69
C GLY A 328 -21.62 0.13 29.56
N GLU A 329 -21.07 0.04 28.33
CA GLU A 329 -21.74 -0.51 27.15
C GLU A 329 -20.97 -1.73 26.61
N THR A 330 -21.66 -2.61 25.89
CA THR A 330 -21.02 -3.71 25.16
C THR A 330 -20.75 -3.25 23.73
N VAL A 331 -19.47 -3.21 23.35
CA VAL A 331 -19.00 -2.80 22.02
C VAL A 331 -18.42 -4.02 21.32
N THR A 332 -18.94 -4.35 20.15
CA THR A 332 -18.45 -5.44 19.31
C THR A 332 -17.61 -4.90 18.16
N MET A 333 -16.49 -5.56 17.87
CA MET A 333 -15.67 -5.29 16.70
C MET A 333 -15.51 -6.57 15.88
N VAL A 334 -15.61 -6.44 14.56
CA VAL A 334 -15.38 -7.53 13.61
C VAL A 334 -14.12 -7.20 12.85
N MET A 335 -13.14 -8.10 12.95
CA MET A 335 -11.88 -8.02 12.21
C MET A 335 -11.76 -9.21 11.27
N HIS A 336 -11.06 -8.98 10.16
CA HIS A 336 -10.76 -9.98 9.15
C HIS A 336 -9.26 -10.27 9.21
N PRO A 337 -8.80 -11.15 10.11
CA PRO A 337 -7.38 -11.42 10.25
C PRO A 337 -6.83 -12.08 8.99
N GLU A 338 -5.92 -11.38 8.33
CA GLU A 338 -5.16 -11.91 7.20
C GLU A 338 -3.85 -12.51 7.71
N CYS A 339 -3.63 -13.80 7.40
CA CYS A 339 -2.31 -14.41 7.53
C CYS A 339 -1.71 -14.53 6.14
N PRO A 340 -0.41 -14.23 5.98
CA PRO A 340 0.30 -14.66 4.78
C PRO A 340 0.26 -16.20 4.71
N CYS A 341 -0.12 -16.75 3.55
CA CYS A 341 0.17 -18.15 3.27
C CYS A 341 1.68 -18.29 3.31
N ASP A 342 2.18 -19.12 4.22
CA ASP A 342 3.59 -19.44 4.24
C ASP A 342 3.93 -20.17 2.93
N GLN A 343 4.61 -19.48 2.00
CA GLN A 343 5.11 -20.06 0.74
C GLN A 343 6.28 -21.04 0.96
N HIS A 344 6.54 -21.42 2.21
CA HIS A 344 7.49 -22.47 2.58
C HIS A 344 6.79 -23.76 3.04
N ALA A 345 5.56 -24.02 2.57
CA ALA A 345 5.09 -25.40 2.55
C ALA A 345 6.06 -26.22 1.66
N PRO A 346 6.54 -27.38 2.12
CA PRO A 346 7.47 -28.19 1.35
C PRO A 346 6.83 -28.49 0.00
N ILE A 347 7.63 -28.38 -1.08
CA ILE A 347 7.37 -28.93 -2.42
C ILE A 347 6.32 -30.04 -2.28
N ALA A 348 5.08 -29.81 -2.72
CA ALA A 348 4.02 -30.76 -2.48
C ALA A 348 4.31 -31.99 -3.34
N ALA A 349 5.00 -32.98 -2.76
CA ALA A 349 5.25 -34.24 -3.42
C ALA A 349 4.29 -35.30 -2.89
N VAL A 350 3.61 -36.01 -3.78
CA VAL A 350 2.61 -37.03 -3.47
C VAL A 350 3.00 -38.32 -4.19
N CYS A 351 3.02 -39.44 -3.46
CA CYS A 351 3.11 -40.75 -4.08
C CYS A 351 1.69 -41.26 -4.30
N THR A 352 1.32 -41.49 -5.55
CA THR A 352 0.02 -42.07 -5.86
C THR A 352 0.07 -43.58 -5.71
N GLN A 353 -1.03 -44.19 -5.27
CA GLN A 353 -1.17 -45.66 -5.25
C GLN A 353 -1.08 -46.25 -6.67
N ASP A 354 -1.31 -45.43 -7.70
CA ASP A 354 -1.20 -45.79 -9.12
C ASP A 354 0.26 -45.91 -9.62
N GLY A 355 1.25 -45.67 -8.75
CA GLY A 355 2.65 -45.90 -9.06
C GLY A 355 3.38 -44.70 -9.68
N TYR A 356 3.01 -43.48 -9.26
CA TYR A 356 3.67 -42.24 -9.70
C TYR A 356 4.14 -41.39 -8.51
N MET A 357 5.17 -40.57 -8.78
CA MET A 357 5.61 -39.47 -7.94
C MET A 357 5.22 -38.16 -8.58
N ASP A 358 4.37 -37.41 -7.91
CA ASP A 358 3.92 -36.10 -8.34
C ASP A 358 4.56 -35.04 -7.47
N PHE A 359 5.22 -34.02 -8.03
CA PHE A 359 5.81 -32.94 -7.23
C PHE A 359 5.92 -31.61 -7.98
N GLU A 360 5.84 -30.51 -7.23
CA GLU A 360 5.92 -29.13 -7.73
C GLU A 360 7.27 -28.46 -7.40
N ILE A 361 7.85 -27.73 -8.35
CA ILE A 361 9.04 -26.89 -8.13
C ILE A 361 8.69 -25.44 -8.48
N LEU A 362 8.97 -24.52 -7.56
CA LEU A 362 8.74 -23.09 -7.73
C LEU A 362 10.04 -22.37 -8.15
N ALA A 363 9.92 -21.30 -8.93
CA ALA A 363 11.06 -20.48 -9.34
C ALA A 363 11.74 -19.78 -8.15
N ASP A 364 11.00 -19.48 -7.09
CA ASP A 364 11.49 -18.83 -5.86
C ASP A 364 12.10 -19.79 -4.84
N SER A 365 12.22 -21.08 -5.17
CA SER A 365 12.85 -22.09 -4.30
C SER A 365 14.34 -21.84 -4.06
N THR A 366 14.98 -20.97 -4.85
CA THR A 366 16.38 -20.55 -4.69
C THR A 366 16.50 -19.03 -4.73
N THR A 367 17.59 -18.50 -4.16
CA THR A 367 18.00 -17.10 -4.36
C THR A 367 19.38 -17.08 -4.99
N PRO A 368 19.56 -16.53 -6.22
CA PRO A 368 18.57 -15.90 -7.11
C PRO A 368 17.50 -16.87 -7.67
N LEU A 369 16.45 -16.32 -8.32
CA LEU A 369 15.33 -17.12 -8.87
C LEU A 369 15.85 -18.22 -9.81
N LEU A 370 15.26 -19.40 -9.69
CA LEU A 370 15.55 -20.59 -10.46
C LEU A 370 15.03 -20.49 -11.89
N ASP A 371 15.92 -20.70 -12.86
CA ASP A 371 15.51 -20.92 -14.24
C ASP A 371 14.92 -22.34 -14.40
N LEU A 372 13.60 -22.40 -14.46
CA LEU A 372 12.83 -23.63 -14.58
C LEU A 372 13.11 -24.41 -15.90
N ASP A 373 13.74 -23.80 -16.90
CA ASP A 373 14.14 -24.48 -18.14
C ASP A 373 15.38 -25.38 -17.98
N THR A 374 16.16 -25.12 -16.94
CA THR A 374 17.39 -25.86 -16.65
C THR A 374 17.13 -27.16 -15.89
N LEU A 375 15.90 -27.36 -15.39
CA LEU A 375 15.55 -28.54 -14.59
C LEU A 375 15.60 -29.84 -15.40
N ARG A 376 16.32 -30.82 -14.86
CA ARG A 376 16.45 -32.18 -15.42
C ARG A 376 16.27 -33.22 -14.32
N LEU A 377 15.47 -34.25 -14.61
CA LEU A 377 15.42 -35.48 -13.80
C LEU A 377 16.70 -36.30 -13.99
N ARG A 378 16.86 -37.37 -13.20
CA ARG A 378 17.95 -38.35 -13.39
C ARG A 378 18.04 -38.87 -14.83
N ASP A 379 16.89 -39.07 -15.47
CA ASP A 379 16.81 -39.31 -16.91
C ASP A 379 16.45 -38.01 -17.65
N PRO A 380 17.33 -37.46 -18.50
CA PRO A 380 17.08 -36.22 -19.22
C PRO A 380 16.02 -36.34 -20.32
N ALA A 381 15.61 -37.57 -20.70
CA ALA A 381 14.50 -37.78 -21.62
C ALA A 381 13.14 -37.40 -20.99
N CYS A 382 13.04 -37.45 -19.65
CA CYS A 382 11.83 -37.09 -18.94
C CYS A 382 11.69 -35.59 -18.77
N ARG A 383 10.55 -35.07 -19.23
CA ARG A 383 10.20 -33.65 -19.19
C ARG A 383 9.12 -33.39 -18.14
N PRO A 384 8.95 -32.15 -17.70
CA PRO A 384 7.85 -31.80 -16.83
C PRO A 384 6.50 -32.06 -17.49
N ALA A 385 5.52 -32.46 -16.69
CA ALA A 385 4.17 -32.75 -17.15
C ALA A 385 3.36 -31.46 -17.38
N PHE A 386 3.58 -30.44 -16.57
CA PHE A 386 2.94 -29.14 -16.70
C PHE A 386 3.90 -28.00 -16.38
N ARG A 387 3.69 -26.88 -17.07
CA ARG A 387 4.38 -25.61 -16.84
C ARG A 387 3.36 -24.50 -16.79
N SER A 388 3.48 -23.62 -15.81
CA SER A 388 2.62 -22.44 -15.72
C SER A 388 2.93 -21.44 -16.82
N SER A 389 1.90 -20.74 -17.30
CA SER A 389 2.02 -19.67 -18.30
C SER A 389 2.84 -18.47 -17.81
N LEU A 390 2.91 -18.28 -16.49
CA LEU A 390 3.69 -17.22 -15.84
C LEU A 390 5.16 -17.64 -15.56
N ASN A 391 5.52 -18.90 -15.87
CA ASN A 391 6.85 -19.46 -15.64
C ASN A 391 7.33 -19.33 -14.17
N ASP A 392 6.39 -19.43 -13.23
CA ASP A 392 6.59 -19.35 -11.78
C ASP A 392 6.70 -20.73 -11.12
N ARG A 393 6.16 -21.77 -11.78
CA ARG A 393 6.10 -23.15 -11.26
C ARG A 393 6.15 -24.20 -12.37
N VAL A 394 6.66 -25.38 -12.00
CA VAL A 394 6.70 -26.58 -12.85
C VAL A 394 6.20 -27.80 -12.07
N TRP A 395 5.43 -28.65 -12.73
CA TRP A 395 4.92 -29.89 -12.16
C TRP A 395 5.50 -31.11 -12.86
N PHE A 396 5.96 -32.08 -12.07
CA PHE A 396 6.50 -33.35 -12.53
C PHE A 396 5.56 -34.49 -12.16
N HIS A 397 5.29 -35.36 -13.14
CA HIS A 397 4.56 -36.61 -12.99
C HIS A 397 5.49 -37.75 -13.41
N VAL A 398 6.09 -38.44 -12.43
CA VAL A 398 7.21 -39.35 -12.66
C VAL A 398 6.81 -40.79 -12.32
N PRO A 399 6.89 -41.75 -13.26
CA PRO A 399 6.59 -43.14 -12.96
C PRO A 399 7.65 -43.76 -12.03
N LEU A 400 7.20 -44.55 -11.04
CA LEU A 400 8.10 -45.21 -10.09
C LEU A 400 9.06 -46.21 -10.75
N ASN A 401 8.69 -46.75 -11.92
CA ASN A 401 9.47 -47.71 -12.70
C ASN A 401 10.24 -47.08 -13.88
N GLY A 402 10.24 -45.76 -14.03
CA GLY A 402 10.84 -45.05 -15.17
C GLY A 402 11.61 -43.80 -14.76
N CYS A 403 12.03 -42.98 -15.73
CA CYS A 403 12.70 -41.69 -15.52
C CYS A 403 13.93 -41.71 -14.59
N GLY A 404 14.65 -42.83 -14.54
CA GLY A 404 15.81 -42.99 -13.69
C GLY A 404 15.50 -43.13 -12.20
N THR A 405 14.25 -43.40 -11.82
CA THR A 405 13.85 -43.69 -10.44
C THR A 405 14.56 -44.96 -9.95
N ARG A 406 15.12 -44.91 -8.74
CA ARG A 406 15.76 -46.05 -8.06
C ARG A 406 14.86 -46.54 -6.96
N TYR A 407 14.97 -47.82 -6.59
CA TYR A 407 14.27 -48.34 -5.44
C TYR A 407 15.12 -49.30 -4.64
N TRP A 408 14.83 -49.41 -3.34
CA TRP A 408 15.41 -50.39 -2.44
C TRP A 408 14.40 -50.78 -1.35
N LEU A 409 14.66 -51.89 -0.70
CA LEU A 409 13.90 -52.37 0.45
C LEU A 409 14.62 -51.91 1.73
N ASP A 410 13.88 -51.27 2.62
CA ASP A 410 14.37 -50.79 3.92
C ASP A 410 13.48 -51.37 5.03
N GLY A 411 13.77 -52.61 5.46
CA GLY A 411 12.89 -53.36 6.36
C GLY A 411 11.64 -53.87 5.65
N GLU A 412 10.45 -53.56 6.18
CA GLU A 412 9.15 -53.93 5.59
C GLU A 412 8.60 -52.91 4.58
N LYS A 413 9.33 -51.81 4.32
CA LYS A 413 8.94 -50.76 3.37
C LYS A 413 9.79 -50.79 2.10
N ILE A 414 9.16 -50.50 0.95
CA ILE A 414 9.86 -50.24 -0.30
C ILE A 414 10.00 -48.73 -0.48
N VAL A 415 11.22 -48.26 -0.75
CA VAL A 415 11.54 -46.84 -0.92
C VAL A 415 11.96 -46.61 -2.36
N TYR A 416 11.33 -45.64 -3.01
CA TYR A 416 11.67 -45.15 -4.34
C TYR A 416 12.28 -43.76 -4.25
N GLU A 417 13.32 -43.49 -5.04
CA GLU A 417 14.06 -42.24 -5.06
C GLU A 417 14.18 -41.71 -6.48
N ASN A 418 13.82 -40.44 -6.68
CA ASN A 418 14.19 -39.69 -7.87
C ASN A 418 14.84 -38.35 -7.47
N GLU A 419 15.59 -37.76 -8.40
CA GLU A 419 16.36 -36.54 -8.16
C GLU A 419 16.20 -35.58 -9.34
N VAL A 420 15.93 -34.32 -9.03
CA VAL A 420 15.88 -33.21 -10.00
C VAL A 420 17.07 -32.30 -9.77
N ARG A 421 17.74 -31.95 -10.86
CA ARG A 421 18.94 -31.14 -10.88
C ARG A 421 18.75 -29.94 -11.81
N ALA A 422 19.18 -28.78 -11.36
CA ALA A 422 19.53 -27.64 -12.20
C ALA A 422 21.04 -27.46 -12.10
N LEU A 423 21.80 -28.08 -13.01
CA LEU A 423 23.27 -28.03 -13.03
C LEU A 423 23.78 -27.32 -14.28
N TRP A 424 24.76 -26.44 -14.09
CA TRP A 424 25.45 -25.69 -15.14
C TRP A 424 26.57 -26.53 -15.78
N ALA A 425 26.23 -27.66 -16.38
CA ALA A 425 27.24 -28.60 -16.87
C ALA A 425 27.94 -28.20 -18.18
N ASP A 426 27.45 -27.20 -18.93
CA ASP A 426 27.89 -26.98 -20.32
C ASP A 426 28.50 -25.60 -20.67
N PHE A 427 28.89 -24.75 -19.71
CA PHE A 427 29.49 -23.42 -20.02
C PHE A 427 30.96 -23.25 -19.58
N PRO A 428 31.84 -22.64 -20.41
CA PRO A 428 33.26 -22.50 -20.10
C PRO A 428 33.53 -21.55 -18.92
N LEU A 429 34.50 -21.98 -18.09
CA LEU A 429 34.99 -21.51 -16.78
C LEU A 429 35.41 -20.02 -16.62
N ARG A 430 34.85 -19.05 -17.37
CA ARG A 430 35.29 -17.64 -17.32
C ARG A 430 34.18 -16.60 -17.27
N ARG A 431 33.10 -16.86 -16.54
CA ARG A 431 32.07 -15.85 -16.25
C ARG A 431 31.65 -15.95 -14.79
N ILE A 432 31.60 -14.81 -14.09
CA ILE A 432 30.95 -14.70 -12.78
C ILE A 432 29.46 -14.98 -13.03
N SER A 433 28.97 -16.14 -12.57
CA SER A 433 27.56 -16.54 -12.74
C SER A 433 26.75 -16.07 -11.53
N ARG A 434 25.57 -15.52 -11.81
CA ARG A 434 24.55 -15.13 -10.83
C ARG A 434 23.36 -16.10 -10.92
N ASP A 435 23.59 -17.36 -11.28
CA ASP A 435 22.51 -18.35 -11.49
C ASP A 435 22.41 -19.29 -10.28
N SER A 436 21.21 -19.82 -10.03
CA SER A 436 20.95 -20.71 -8.90
C SER A 436 21.16 -22.19 -9.23
N GLU A 437 21.71 -22.92 -8.26
CA GLU A 437 21.87 -24.37 -8.32
C GLU A 437 20.80 -25.02 -7.43
N LEU A 438 20.05 -25.96 -7.98
CA LEU A 438 19.05 -26.75 -7.24
C LEU A 438 19.35 -28.24 -7.38
N ARG A 439 19.37 -28.95 -6.24
CA ARG A 439 19.41 -30.41 -6.19
C ARG A 439 18.34 -30.93 -5.24
N LEU A 440 17.23 -31.38 -5.82
CA LEU A 440 16.07 -31.87 -5.10
C LEU A 440 16.02 -33.40 -5.13
N THR A 441 15.92 -34.06 -3.96
CA THR A 441 15.74 -35.52 -3.87
C THR A 441 14.34 -35.84 -3.32
N VAL A 442 13.57 -36.62 -4.07
CA VAL A 442 12.19 -37.02 -3.75
C VAL A 442 12.19 -38.50 -3.36
N LEU A 443 11.69 -38.83 -2.16
CA LEU A 443 11.60 -40.21 -1.67
C LEU A 443 10.14 -40.61 -1.38
N CYS A 444 9.68 -41.66 -2.04
CA CYS A 444 8.39 -42.31 -1.80
C CYS A 444 8.59 -43.61 -1.04
N SER A 445 7.94 -43.81 0.10
CA SER A 445 7.98 -45.08 0.84
C SER A 445 6.61 -45.71 0.97
N PHE A 446 6.51 -47.01 0.65
CA PHE A 446 5.27 -47.78 0.74
C PHE A 446 5.44 -48.90 1.76
N SER A 447 4.48 -49.01 2.70
CA SER A 447 4.48 -50.02 3.76
C SER A 447 3.05 -50.53 4.00
N ASN A 448 2.81 -51.84 3.83
CA ASN A 448 1.55 -52.52 4.20
C ASN A 448 0.24 -51.80 3.78
N GLY A 449 0.21 -51.18 2.60
CA GLY A 449 -0.99 -50.49 2.06
C GLY A 449 -1.06 -48.98 2.34
N ASP A 450 -0.23 -48.46 3.25
CA ASP A 450 -0.08 -47.02 3.52
C ASP A 450 1.16 -46.47 2.80
N ALA A 451 1.00 -45.33 2.13
CA ALA A 451 2.08 -44.60 1.47
C ALA A 451 2.50 -43.41 2.34
N SER A 452 3.78 -43.34 2.72
CA SER A 452 4.34 -42.19 3.42
C SER A 452 5.50 -41.61 2.60
N LEU A 453 5.50 -40.29 2.41
CA LEU A 453 6.47 -39.60 1.58
C LEU A 453 7.37 -38.70 2.44
N THR A 454 8.66 -38.72 2.16
CA THR A 454 9.65 -37.85 2.80
C THR A 454 10.44 -37.14 1.70
N ILE A 455 10.47 -35.81 1.72
CA ILE A 455 11.25 -35.04 0.74
C ILE A 455 12.55 -34.63 1.41
N LYS A 456 13.68 -34.92 0.76
CA LYS A 456 14.98 -34.44 1.21
C LYS A 456 15.46 -33.37 0.25
N VAL A 457 15.31 -32.11 0.68
CA VAL A 457 15.83 -30.95 -0.03
C VAL A 457 17.26 -30.72 0.42
N ASP A 458 18.25 -31.12 -0.38
CA ASP A 458 19.65 -30.75 -0.17
C ASP A 458 19.91 -29.45 -0.97
N ASN A 459 19.43 -28.32 -0.46
CA ASN A 459 19.87 -27.02 -0.96
C ASN A 459 21.34 -26.89 -0.56
N LEU A 460 22.25 -26.98 -1.52
CA LEU A 460 23.63 -26.55 -1.28
C LEU A 460 23.55 -25.10 -0.79
N PRO A 461 24.15 -24.77 0.37
CA PRO A 461 24.13 -23.40 0.85
C PRO A 461 24.66 -22.50 -0.27
N PRO A 462 23.98 -21.40 -0.62
CA PRO A 462 24.46 -20.50 -1.65
C PRO A 462 25.91 -20.15 -1.31
N LEU A 463 26.81 -20.26 -2.29
CA LEU A 463 28.18 -19.77 -2.15
C LEU A 463 28.07 -18.35 -1.59
N ALA A 464 28.73 -18.12 -0.44
CA ALA A 464 28.63 -16.87 0.28
C ALA A 464 28.76 -15.70 -0.71
N SER A 465 27.71 -14.88 -0.79
CA SER A 465 27.69 -13.75 -1.68
C SER A 465 28.83 -12.81 -1.27
N SER A 466 29.89 -12.78 -2.08
CA SER A 466 30.94 -11.77 -1.95
C SER A 466 30.39 -10.44 -2.48
N VAL A 467 29.45 -9.83 -1.75
CA VAL A 467 29.06 -8.45 -2.01
C VAL A 467 30.13 -7.55 -1.41
N ASN A 468 31.12 -7.19 -2.23
CA ASN A 468 31.98 -6.06 -1.91
C ASN A 468 31.16 -4.78 -2.11
N GLN A 469 30.48 -4.32 -1.05
CA GLN A 469 29.93 -2.96 -1.02
C GLN A 469 31.11 -1.98 -1.00
N GLY A 470 31.43 -1.43 -2.17
CA GLY A 470 32.46 -0.41 -2.33
C GLY A 470 31.85 0.86 -2.91
N PRO A 471 32.24 2.06 -2.44
CA PRO A 471 31.69 3.31 -2.94
C PRO A 471 31.95 3.45 -4.46
N LEU A 472 30.96 3.97 -5.18
CA LEU A 472 31.14 4.42 -6.57
C LEU A 472 31.77 5.81 -6.53
N SER A 473 32.89 6.00 -7.23
CA SER A 473 33.56 7.29 -7.33
C SER A 473 33.19 7.96 -8.65
N LEU A 474 32.66 9.17 -8.58
CA LEU A 474 32.23 9.96 -9.73
C LEU A 474 33.01 11.26 -9.79
N VAL A 475 33.25 11.79 -10.99
CA VAL A 475 33.90 13.09 -11.18
C VAL A 475 33.22 13.88 -12.29
N LEU A 476 33.08 15.18 -12.09
CA LEU A 476 32.70 16.14 -13.13
C LEU A 476 33.96 16.92 -13.54
N LEU A 477 34.30 16.85 -14.82
CA LEU A 477 35.47 17.47 -15.43
C LEU A 477 35.05 18.49 -16.47
N SER A 478 35.90 19.50 -16.69
CA SER A 478 35.73 20.49 -17.74
C SER A 478 36.91 20.47 -18.71
N TYR A 479 36.63 20.71 -19.98
CA TYR A 479 37.61 20.63 -21.07
C TYR A 479 37.71 21.97 -21.83
N PRO A 480 38.90 22.32 -22.36
CA PRO A 480 39.07 23.52 -23.17
C PRO A 480 38.32 23.47 -24.51
N GLU A 481 38.23 22.29 -25.10
CA GLU A 481 37.76 22.04 -26.47
C GLU A 481 36.84 20.81 -26.54
N ASP A 482 36.10 20.68 -27.64
CA ASP A 482 35.17 19.58 -27.96
C ASP A 482 35.87 18.23 -28.22
N SER A 483 37.20 18.20 -28.19
CA SER A 483 37.99 16.98 -28.35
C SER A 483 38.05 16.12 -27.08
N TYR A 484 37.70 16.66 -25.92
CA TYR A 484 37.72 16.01 -24.60
C TYR A 484 39.03 15.25 -24.29
N ARG A 485 40.18 15.79 -24.74
CA ARG A 485 41.49 15.13 -24.60
C ARG A 485 42.14 15.35 -23.24
N GLN A 486 42.19 16.60 -22.78
CA GLN A 486 42.84 16.98 -21.54
C GLN A 486 41.91 17.89 -20.73
N PRO A 487 41.47 17.47 -19.53
CA PRO A 487 40.64 18.31 -18.68
C PRO A 487 41.48 19.43 -18.04
N TYR A 488 40.80 20.49 -17.61
CA TYR A 488 41.39 21.53 -16.79
C TYR A 488 41.91 20.97 -15.46
N ARG A 489 43.06 21.50 -15.02
CA ARG A 489 43.69 21.14 -13.75
C ARG A 489 43.26 22.10 -12.63
N ASP A 490 43.43 21.68 -11.38
CA ASP A 490 43.01 22.45 -10.20
C ASP A 490 43.69 23.84 -10.14
N ASP A 491 44.93 23.96 -10.64
CA ASP A 491 45.69 25.21 -10.72
C ASP A 491 45.23 26.17 -11.83
N GLN A 492 44.30 25.73 -12.69
CA GLN A 492 43.79 26.52 -13.82
C GLN A 492 42.43 27.16 -13.55
N TYR A 493 41.87 26.97 -12.35
CA TYR A 493 40.64 27.64 -11.92
C TYR A 493 40.95 29.03 -11.32
N PRO A 494 40.06 30.03 -11.48
CA PRO A 494 38.79 29.97 -12.19
C PRO A 494 38.95 29.97 -13.72
N ILE A 495 38.18 29.12 -14.40
CA ILE A 495 38.18 29.07 -15.87
C ILE A 495 37.46 30.31 -16.39
N VAL A 496 38.10 31.12 -17.22
CA VAL A 496 37.46 32.29 -17.83
C VAL A 496 36.74 31.87 -19.11
N ARG A 497 35.46 32.24 -19.21
CA ARG A 497 34.66 32.11 -20.44
C ARG A 497 33.84 33.37 -20.68
N TYR A 498 33.74 33.75 -21.94
CA TYR A 498 32.88 34.87 -22.34
C TYR A 498 31.47 34.35 -22.60
N LEU A 499 30.44 35.16 -22.32
CA LEU A 499 29.04 34.78 -22.55
C LEU A 499 28.85 34.20 -23.97
N ARG A 500 28.00 33.18 -24.06
CA ARG A 500 27.73 32.36 -25.26
C ARG A 500 28.87 31.45 -25.72
N GLN A 501 30.09 31.61 -25.21
CA GLN A 501 31.14 30.62 -25.49
C GLN A 501 30.80 29.29 -24.83
N PRO A 502 31.11 28.15 -25.48
CA PRO A 502 30.86 26.84 -24.92
C PRO A 502 31.83 26.51 -23.78
N ILE A 503 31.31 25.77 -22.80
CA ILE A 503 32.09 24.98 -21.85
C ILE A 503 31.75 23.50 -22.07
N PHE A 504 32.80 22.70 -22.22
CA PHE A 504 32.68 21.26 -22.45
C PHE A 504 32.84 20.53 -21.12
N LEU A 505 31.84 19.76 -20.72
CA LEU A 505 31.78 19.07 -19.44
C LEU A 505 31.67 17.55 -19.66
N GLU A 506 32.36 16.76 -18.84
CA GLU A 506 32.27 15.30 -18.84
C GLU A 506 32.04 14.80 -17.41
N VAL A 507 31.00 14.01 -17.22
CA VAL A 507 30.81 13.23 -15.99
C VAL A 507 31.34 11.83 -16.24
N GLN A 508 32.17 11.32 -15.33
CA GLN A 508 32.83 10.02 -15.46
C GLN A 508 32.77 9.19 -14.17
N VAL A 509 32.51 7.88 -14.30
CA VAL A 509 32.76 6.89 -13.24
C VAL A 509 34.25 6.50 -13.18
N LEU A 510 34.81 6.51 -11.98
CA LEU A 510 36.19 6.15 -11.69
C LEU A 510 36.29 4.74 -11.09
N ASN A 511 37.44 4.08 -11.30
CA ASN A 511 37.84 2.82 -10.66
C ASN A 511 36.85 1.66 -10.82
N ARG A 512 36.16 1.57 -11.96
CA ARG A 512 35.23 0.49 -12.29
C ARG A 512 35.44 0.02 -13.73
N ASN A 513 35.24 -1.28 -13.96
CA ASN A 513 35.45 -1.97 -15.24
C ASN A 513 34.27 -2.87 -15.63
N ASP A 514 33.09 -2.71 -15.01
CA ASP A 514 31.89 -3.50 -15.29
C ASP A 514 31.13 -3.03 -16.56
N PRO A 515 31.14 -3.79 -17.67
CA PRO A 515 30.54 -3.36 -18.93
C PRO A 515 29.01 -3.21 -18.90
N ASN A 516 28.35 -3.67 -17.84
CA ASN A 516 26.90 -3.61 -17.69
C ASN A 516 26.42 -2.27 -17.12
N LEU A 517 27.32 -1.48 -16.54
CA LEU A 517 26.96 -0.17 -15.99
C LEU A 517 26.87 0.88 -17.09
N HIS A 518 25.84 1.71 -17.03
CA HIS A 518 25.62 2.83 -17.93
C HIS A 518 25.37 4.11 -17.11
N LEU A 519 26.16 5.15 -17.33
CA LEU A 519 25.98 6.43 -16.65
C LEU A 519 24.89 7.26 -17.32
N VAL A 520 23.95 7.78 -16.52
CA VAL A 520 22.88 8.67 -16.96
C VAL A 520 22.89 9.93 -16.10
N LEU A 521 22.68 11.08 -16.73
CA LEU A 521 22.47 12.34 -16.02
C LEU A 521 21.00 12.49 -15.70
N ASP A 522 20.71 12.88 -14.47
CA ASP A 522 19.37 13.22 -14.02
C ASP A 522 19.17 14.73 -14.21
N ASP A 523 19.56 15.54 -13.24
CA ASP A 523 19.54 17.00 -13.35
C ASP A 523 20.95 17.58 -13.35
N CYS A 524 21.23 18.55 -14.22
CA CYS A 524 22.43 19.38 -14.11
C CYS A 524 22.02 20.84 -13.98
N TRP A 525 22.66 21.55 -13.07
CA TRP A 525 22.37 22.94 -12.80
C TRP A 525 23.64 23.69 -12.41
N ALA A 526 23.52 25.01 -12.39
CA ALA A 526 24.59 25.90 -11.99
C ALA A 526 24.13 26.93 -10.97
N THR A 527 25.05 27.33 -10.11
CA THR A 527 24.80 28.23 -8.97
C THR A 527 25.83 29.36 -8.91
N ALA A 528 25.50 30.41 -8.17
CA ALA A 528 26.42 31.54 -7.91
C ALA A 528 27.38 31.28 -6.73
N SER A 529 27.25 30.15 -6.03
CA SER A 529 28.11 29.76 -4.90
C SER A 529 28.47 28.29 -4.96
N GLN A 530 29.49 27.86 -4.22
CA GLN A 530 29.96 26.47 -4.23
C GLN A 530 28.91 25.46 -3.74
N ASP A 531 27.94 25.91 -2.93
CA ASP A 531 26.86 25.07 -2.43
C ASP A 531 25.87 24.72 -3.56
N PRO A 532 25.70 23.42 -3.90
CA PRO A 532 24.76 23.00 -4.94
C PRO A 532 23.31 23.39 -4.64
N SER A 533 22.95 23.56 -3.37
CA SER A 533 21.59 23.94 -2.94
C SER A 533 21.36 25.46 -2.90
N SER A 534 22.40 26.26 -3.15
CA SER A 534 22.28 27.72 -3.12
C SER A 534 21.47 28.26 -4.28
N LEU A 535 20.80 29.39 -4.05
CA LEU A 535 20.11 30.16 -5.07
C LEU A 535 20.96 31.39 -5.48
N PRO A 536 20.87 31.86 -6.73
CA PRO A 536 20.04 31.35 -7.83
C PRO A 536 20.57 30.06 -8.45
N GLN A 537 19.66 29.23 -8.98
CA GLN A 537 19.96 28.02 -9.76
C GLN A 537 19.56 28.22 -11.22
N TRP A 538 20.42 27.75 -12.12
CA TRP A 538 20.14 27.70 -13.56
C TRP A 538 20.17 26.26 -14.06
N ASN A 539 19.06 25.79 -14.62
CA ASN A 539 18.94 24.41 -15.10
C ASN A 539 19.58 24.25 -16.48
N ILE A 540 20.38 23.20 -16.63
CA ILE A 540 21.15 22.87 -17.84
C ILE A 540 20.61 21.57 -18.46
N VAL A 541 20.36 20.58 -17.61
CA VAL A 541 19.73 19.29 -17.94
C VAL A 541 18.63 19.05 -16.92
N VAL A 542 17.45 18.63 -17.38
CA VAL A 542 16.32 18.28 -16.51
C VAL A 542 15.86 16.86 -16.84
N ASP A 543 15.90 16.00 -15.83
CA ASP A 543 15.60 14.57 -15.92
C ASP A 543 16.19 13.88 -17.19
N GLY A 544 17.46 14.15 -17.48
CA GLY A 544 18.23 13.55 -18.56
C GLY A 544 18.06 14.17 -19.95
N CYS A 545 17.21 15.19 -20.12
CA CYS A 545 17.05 15.92 -21.38
C CYS A 545 17.55 17.37 -21.27
N GLU A 546 17.88 17.99 -22.42
CA GLU A 546 18.22 19.41 -22.47
C GLU A 546 17.07 20.31 -21.97
N TYR A 547 17.42 21.41 -21.28
CA TYR A 547 16.42 22.33 -20.75
C TYR A 547 15.76 23.14 -21.89
N ASP A 548 14.49 22.82 -22.18
CA ASP A 548 13.76 23.34 -23.35
C ASP A 548 13.46 24.85 -23.31
N LEU A 549 13.46 25.45 -22.11
CA LEU A 549 13.15 26.88 -21.90
C LEU A 549 14.37 27.79 -22.09
N ASP A 550 15.58 27.25 -22.25
CA ASP A 550 16.77 28.03 -22.60
C ASP A 550 16.83 28.28 -24.11
N SER A 551 17.17 29.51 -24.49
CA SER A 551 17.45 29.86 -25.89
C SER A 551 18.72 29.18 -26.41
N TYR A 552 19.66 28.87 -25.52
CA TYR A 552 20.95 28.24 -25.83
C TYR A 552 21.03 26.84 -25.23
N ARG A 553 20.26 25.90 -25.81
CA ARG A 553 20.15 24.52 -25.36
C ARG A 553 21.51 23.81 -25.25
N THR A 554 21.63 23.00 -24.20
CA THR A 554 22.74 22.05 -23.98
C THR A 554 22.84 21.05 -25.12
N VAL A 555 24.06 20.71 -25.54
CA VAL A 555 24.31 19.71 -26.59
C VAL A 555 25.03 18.50 -25.99
N PHE A 556 24.45 17.31 -26.16
CA PHE A 556 25.09 16.06 -25.76
C PHE A 556 26.03 15.55 -26.85
N HIS A 557 27.28 15.28 -26.48
CA HIS A 557 28.30 14.77 -27.39
C HIS A 557 28.43 13.24 -27.28
N PRO A 558 28.39 12.48 -28.38
CA PRO A 558 28.56 11.03 -28.32
C PRO A 558 29.98 10.66 -27.87
N VAL A 559 30.09 9.67 -27.00
CA VAL A 559 31.39 9.10 -26.60
C VAL A 559 31.73 7.96 -27.57
N GLY A 560 32.69 8.20 -28.45
CA GLY A 560 33.08 7.22 -29.47
C GLY A 560 33.67 5.93 -28.90
N HIS A 561 33.55 4.83 -29.66
CA HIS A 561 34.05 3.50 -29.30
C HIS A 561 35.58 3.42 -29.07
N SER A 562 36.33 4.43 -29.51
CA SER A 562 37.78 4.53 -29.28
C SER A 562 38.15 4.90 -27.84
N VAL A 563 37.18 5.29 -27.01
CA VAL A 563 37.38 5.60 -25.59
C VAL A 563 37.04 4.36 -24.76
N SER A 564 37.97 3.90 -23.93
CA SER A 564 37.73 2.78 -23.01
C SER A 564 36.57 3.09 -22.07
N TYR A 565 35.62 2.16 -22.00
CA TYR A 565 34.41 2.27 -21.16
C TYR A 565 33.58 3.52 -21.45
N ALA A 566 33.22 3.73 -22.72
CA ALA A 566 32.37 4.83 -23.17
C ALA A 566 31.04 4.94 -22.40
N ASN A 567 30.51 3.80 -21.94
CA ASN A 567 29.30 3.68 -21.12
C ASN A 567 29.39 4.33 -19.73
N TYR A 568 30.59 4.72 -19.26
CA TYR A 568 30.76 5.39 -17.96
C TYR A 568 30.85 6.91 -18.06
N ARG A 569 30.68 7.47 -19.25
CA ARG A 569 30.93 8.88 -19.52
C ARG A 569 29.74 9.50 -20.20
N GLN A 570 29.35 10.67 -19.72
CA GLN A 570 28.41 11.53 -20.42
C GLN A 570 29.07 12.87 -20.69
N ARG A 571 29.07 13.30 -21.95
CA ARG A 571 29.65 14.57 -22.41
C ARG A 571 28.56 15.54 -22.79
N LEU A 572 28.69 16.77 -22.33
CA LEU A 572 27.74 17.83 -22.61
C LEU A 572 28.46 19.16 -22.82
N GLU A 573 27.91 19.95 -23.73
CA GLU A 573 28.34 21.30 -24.05
C GLU A 573 27.28 22.28 -23.56
N VAL A 574 27.70 23.22 -22.71
CA VAL A 574 26.84 24.29 -22.19
C VAL A 574 27.32 25.61 -22.77
N LYS A 575 26.43 26.39 -23.36
CA LYS A 575 26.74 27.77 -23.74
C LYS A 575 26.65 28.63 -22.49
N THR A 576 27.72 29.37 -22.21
CA THR A 576 27.84 30.14 -20.98
C THR A 576 26.83 31.29 -20.93
N PHE A 577 26.31 31.54 -19.73
CA PHE A 577 25.23 32.50 -19.44
C PHE A 577 25.65 33.44 -18.31
N ALA A 578 24.79 34.38 -17.90
CA ALA A 578 25.05 35.23 -16.75
C ALA A 578 23.83 35.24 -15.83
N PHE A 579 24.06 35.22 -14.52
CA PHE A 579 23.03 35.59 -13.56
C PHE A 579 22.83 37.11 -13.64
N VAL A 580 21.57 37.53 -13.78
CA VAL A 580 21.18 38.94 -13.87
C VAL A 580 20.57 39.39 -12.55
N SER A 581 20.97 40.59 -12.10
CA SER A 581 20.34 41.28 -10.97
C SER A 581 19.86 42.64 -11.47
N GLY A 582 18.54 42.80 -11.63
CA GLY A 582 17.97 43.88 -12.44
C GLY A 582 18.36 43.77 -13.92
N ASP A 583 18.70 44.90 -14.56
CA ASP A 583 19.05 44.98 -15.99
C ASP A 583 20.56 44.82 -16.29
N LYS A 584 21.38 44.44 -15.30
CA LYS A 584 22.83 44.31 -15.47
C LYS A 584 23.28 42.87 -15.26
N ALA A 585 23.93 42.31 -16.29
CA ALA A 585 24.69 41.08 -16.18
C ALA A 585 25.99 41.37 -15.41
N LEU A 586 26.14 40.77 -14.23
CA LEU A 586 27.35 40.91 -13.44
C LEU A 586 28.31 39.78 -13.80
N PRO A 587 29.62 40.05 -13.98
CA PRO A 587 30.60 38.99 -14.05
C PRO A 587 30.58 38.24 -12.71
N GLY A 588 30.38 36.93 -12.77
CA GLY A 588 30.15 36.10 -11.60
C GLY A 588 30.90 34.78 -11.70
N LEU A 589 31.34 34.29 -10.55
CA LEU A 589 31.79 32.91 -10.43
C LEU A 589 30.56 32.01 -10.48
N VAL A 590 30.59 31.04 -11.39
CA VAL A 590 29.53 30.07 -11.58
C VAL A 590 30.06 28.67 -11.28
N TYR A 591 29.31 27.92 -10.48
CA TYR A 591 29.61 26.57 -10.09
C TYR A 591 28.65 25.62 -10.80
N PHE A 592 29.16 24.51 -11.33
CA PHE A 592 28.38 23.53 -12.09
C PHE A 592 28.22 22.26 -11.28
N HIS A 593 27.00 21.72 -11.29
CA HIS A 593 26.57 20.56 -10.52
C HIS A 593 25.75 19.63 -11.40
N CYS A 594 25.87 18.32 -11.17
CA CYS A 594 25.06 17.30 -11.82
C CYS A 594 24.66 16.21 -10.82
N SER A 595 23.38 15.89 -10.80
CA SER A 595 22.81 14.67 -10.23
C SER A 595 22.97 13.54 -11.24
N VAL A 596 23.54 12.42 -10.79
CA VAL A 596 23.94 11.29 -11.64
C VAL A 596 23.30 10.01 -11.14
N LEU A 597 22.85 9.19 -12.08
CA LEU A 597 22.32 7.86 -11.85
C LEU A 597 23.16 6.82 -12.62
N ILE A 598 23.40 5.67 -12.00
CA ILE A 598 24.03 4.53 -12.65
C ILE A 598 22.96 3.48 -12.92
N CYS A 599 22.83 3.09 -14.18
CA CYS A 599 21.84 2.13 -14.66
C CYS A 599 22.52 0.80 -15.01
N ASP A 600 21.86 -0.32 -14.71
CA ASP A 600 22.21 -1.60 -15.33
C ASP A 600 21.59 -1.66 -16.73
N ARG A 601 22.41 -2.01 -17.72
CA ARG A 601 22.02 -2.11 -19.13
C ARG A 601 20.91 -3.14 -19.38
N PHE A 602 20.85 -4.20 -18.58
CA PHE A 602 19.92 -5.31 -18.77
C PHE A 602 18.71 -5.26 -17.82
N GLN A 603 18.81 -4.54 -16.70
CA GLN A 603 17.72 -4.32 -15.75
C GLN A 603 17.64 -2.82 -15.40
N PRO A 604 16.86 -2.03 -16.16
CA PRO A 604 16.71 -0.61 -15.88
C PRO A 604 15.84 -0.40 -14.64
N ASP A 605 16.46 -0.10 -13.52
CA ASP A 605 15.78 0.14 -12.23
C ASP A 605 15.08 1.51 -12.14
N SER A 606 15.25 2.37 -13.15
CA SER A 606 14.70 3.72 -13.20
C SER A 606 14.22 4.09 -14.61
N PRO A 607 13.12 4.86 -14.75
CA PRO A 607 12.68 5.37 -16.05
C PRO A 607 13.71 6.28 -16.72
N LEU A 608 14.64 6.88 -15.95
CA LEU A 608 15.76 7.67 -16.50
C LEU A 608 16.71 6.82 -17.34
N CYS A 609 16.87 5.54 -16.99
CA CYS A 609 17.70 4.58 -17.74
C CYS A 609 17.19 4.28 -19.15
N MET A 610 15.93 4.64 -19.45
CA MET A 610 15.28 4.44 -20.74
C MET A 610 14.74 5.74 -21.35
N THR A 611 15.16 6.90 -20.82
CA THR A 611 14.62 8.19 -21.25
C THR A 611 14.89 8.47 -22.73
N ARG A 612 13.87 8.95 -23.43
CA ARG A 612 13.94 9.42 -24.82
C ARG A 612 13.51 10.89 -24.87
N CYS A 613 14.34 11.73 -25.47
CA CYS A 613 14.05 13.15 -25.70
C CYS A 613 13.58 13.37 -27.15
N PRO A 614 12.63 14.29 -27.44
CA PRO A 614 11.93 15.18 -26.51
C PRO A 614 10.78 14.49 -25.77
N ARG A 615 10.47 14.96 -24.56
CA ARG A 615 9.44 14.36 -23.70
C ARG A 615 8.01 14.74 -24.14
N PRO A 616 7.03 13.82 -23.99
CA PRO A 616 5.62 14.20 -24.11
C PRO A 616 5.22 15.11 -22.93
N SER A 617 4.51 16.20 -23.22
CA SER A 617 4.17 17.28 -22.27
C SER A 617 3.37 16.87 -21.03
N ARG A 618 2.89 15.62 -20.98
CA ARG A 618 2.11 15.04 -19.87
C ARG A 618 2.97 14.52 -18.71
N SER A 619 4.29 14.47 -18.86
CA SER A 619 5.23 13.94 -17.85
C SER A 619 5.98 15.04 -17.10
N LYS A 620 5.27 16.04 -16.58
CA LYS A 620 5.85 16.93 -15.56
C LYS A 620 5.73 16.20 -14.22
N ARG A 621 6.83 15.66 -13.70
CA ARG A 621 6.85 15.17 -12.31
C ARG A 621 6.51 16.34 -11.39
N GLU A 622 5.65 16.09 -10.41
CA GLU A 622 5.61 16.88 -9.20
C GLU A 622 7.03 16.85 -8.60
N SER A 623 7.62 18.03 -8.44
CA SER A 623 8.89 18.22 -7.77
C SER A 623 8.78 17.67 -6.35
N GLY A 624 9.39 16.50 -6.10
CA GLY A 624 9.55 15.97 -4.75
C GLY A 624 9.07 14.54 -4.54
N MET A 625 9.60 13.58 -5.30
CA MET A 625 9.57 12.18 -4.86
C MET A 625 10.96 11.76 -4.33
N PRO A 626 11.16 11.72 -3.00
CA PRO A 626 12.41 11.27 -2.39
C PRO A 626 12.47 9.74 -2.50
N GLY A 627 13.31 9.22 -3.39
CA GLY A 627 13.45 7.76 -3.51
C GLY A 627 14.38 7.23 -4.60
N VAL A 628 15.12 8.06 -5.32
CA VAL A 628 16.16 7.59 -6.25
C VAL A 628 17.52 7.97 -5.65
N ASN A 629 18.40 6.99 -5.43
CA ASN A 629 19.75 7.19 -4.89
C ASN A 629 20.66 7.86 -5.96
N SER A 630 20.35 9.11 -6.32
CA SER A 630 21.18 9.89 -7.23
C SER A 630 22.34 10.54 -6.46
N ALA A 631 23.52 10.58 -7.10
CA ALA A 631 24.72 11.17 -6.53
C ALA A 631 24.98 12.53 -7.18
N VAL A 632 25.17 13.58 -6.36
CA VAL A 632 25.50 14.91 -6.85
C VAL A 632 27.01 15.07 -6.95
N VAL A 633 27.48 15.48 -8.13
CA VAL A 633 28.88 15.82 -8.41
C VAL A 633 29.00 17.28 -8.82
N SER A 634 30.04 17.94 -8.32
CA SER A 634 30.33 19.35 -8.58
C SER A 634 31.65 19.50 -9.31
N LEU A 635 31.76 20.53 -10.15
CA LEU A 635 33.03 20.89 -10.76
C LEU A 635 34.02 21.32 -9.68
N ARG A 636 35.30 20.97 -9.85
CA ARG A 636 36.34 21.19 -8.82
C ARG A 636 36.57 22.66 -8.47
N GLY A 637 36.37 23.56 -9.42
CA GLY A 637 36.49 25.00 -9.22
C GLY A 637 35.48 25.80 -10.04
N PRO A 638 35.36 27.11 -9.78
CA PRO A 638 34.38 27.96 -10.42
C PRO A 638 34.78 28.37 -11.84
N VAL A 639 33.79 28.72 -12.65
CA VAL A 639 33.97 29.30 -13.97
C VAL A 639 33.61 30.78 -13.88
N LEU A 640 34.53 31.66 -14.25
CA LEU A 640 34.29 33.10 -14.31
C LEU A 640 33.66 33.44 -15.66
N LEU A 641 32.39 33.86 -15.63
CA LEU A 641 31.64 34.22 -16.83
C LEU A 641 31.70 35.74 -17.04
N VAL A 642 32.21 36.16 -18.20
CA VAL A 642 32.50 37.57 -18.52
C VAL A 642 31.64 38.03 -19.70
N PRO A 643 30.99 39.21 -19.65
CA PRO A 643 30.27 39.78 -20.80
C PRO A 643 31.17 40.00 -22.02
N GLU A 644 30.65 39.74 -23.24
CA GLU A 644 31.36 39.92 -24.53
C GLU A 644 31.93 41.34 -24.73
N GLY A 645 31.44 42.34 -23.98
CA GLY A 645 31.89 43.74 -24.06
C GLY A 645 33.12 44.12 -23.21
N TRP A 646 33.71 43.21 -22.42
CA TRP A 646 34.87 43.55 -21.58
C TRP A 646 36.23 43.35 -22.28
N SER A 647 36.28 42.62 -23.40
CA SER A 647 37.50 42.49 -24.22
C SER A 647 37.59 43.58 -25.29
N ALA A 648 37.86 44.81 -24.86
CA ALA A 648 38.52 45.84 -25.68
C ALA A 648 39.40 46.82 -24.89
N THR A 649 39.35 46.84 -23.54
CA THR A 649 40.11 47.83 -22.75
C THR A 649 40.64 47.32 -21.41
N GLN A 650 41.23 46.11 -21.35
CA GLN A 650 42.23 45.84 -20.30
C GLN A 650 43.09 44.62 -20.63
N GLY A 651 43.97 44.81 -21.60
CA GLY A 651 44.98 43.84 -21.99
C GLY A 651 46.03 44.50 -22.88
N ASN A 652 46.54 45.66 -22.43
CA ASN A 652 47.85 46.23 -22.78
C ASN A 652 48.06 47.59 -22.09
N THR A 653 48.14 47.57 -20.76
CA THR A 653 49.02 48.49 -20.03
C THR A 653 50.11 47.65 -19.34
N LEU A 654 50.88 46.95 -20.15
CA LEU A 654 52.22 46.50 -19.78
C LEU A 654 53.10 46.43 -21.03
N LEU A 655 53.80 47.55 -21.24
CA LEU A 655 54.99 47.77 -22.08
C LEU A 655 54.82 47.56 -23.59
N SER A 656 54.60 48.69 -24.27
CA SER A 656 54.90 48.83 -25.69
C SER A 656 56.31 48.29 -25.96
N LYS A 657 56.46 47.68 -27.14
CA LYS A 657 57.73 47.17 -27.69
C LYS A 657 58.81 48.26 -27.82
N GLU A 658 58.46 49.52 -27.56
CA GLU A 658 59.34 50.68 -27.51
C GLU A 658 59.95 50.93 -26.10
N ALA A 659 59.31 50.44 -25.03
CA ALA A 659 59.86 50.54 -23.67
C ALA A 659 60.90 49.45 -23.35
N TRP A 660 60.79 48.26 -23.96
CA TRP A 660 61.82 47.21 -23.87
C TRP A 660 63.11 47.58 -24.63
N ALA A 661 63.01 48.39 -25.69
CA ALA A 661 64.17 48.96 -26.37
C ALA A 661 64.87 50.02 -25.49
N GLY A 662 64.12 50.82 -24.73
CA GLY A 662 64.68 51.79 -23.78
C GLY A 662 65.41 51.12 -22.61
N ILE A 663 64.83 50.07 -22.00
CA ILE A 663 65.40 49.40 -20.82
C ILE A 663 66.62 48.53 -21.17
N THR A 664 66.64 47.90 -22.35
CA THR A 664 67.83 47.18 -22.84
C THR A 664 68.98 48.14 -23.19
N MET A 665 68.67 49.32 -23.73
CA MET A 665 69.66 50.36 -24.03
C MET A 665 70.25 51.00 -22.77
N THR A 666 69.46 51.24 -21.72
CA THR A 666 69.98 51.80 -20.46
C THR A 666 70.81 50.77 -19.69
N ALA A 667 70.41 49.50 -19.66
CA ALA A 667 71.19 48.44 -19.03
C ALA A 667 72.53 48.19 -19.77
N ALA A 668 72.54 48.20 -21.11
CA ALA A 668 73.76 48.10 -21.91
C ALA A 668 74.67 49.33 -21.74
N GLY A 669 74.09 50.53 -21.63
CA GLY A 669 74.82 51.77 -21.35
C GLY A 669 75.53 51.75 -19.98
N ILE A 670 74.85 51.28 -18.93
CA ILE A 670 75.42 51.16 -17.59
C ILE A 670 76.53 50.09 -17.57
N LEU A 671 76.32 48.94 -18.22
CA LEU A 671 77.34 47.89 -18.32
C LEU A 671 78.59 48.36 -19.10
N SER A 672 78.42 49.15 -20.16
CA SER A 672 79.53 49.74 -20.91
C SER A 672 80.29 50.81 -20.10
N LEU A 673 79.58 51.64 -19.33
CA LEU A 673 80.19 52.61 -18.40
C LEU A 673 80.98 51.92 -17.28
N VAL A 674 80.47 50.82 -16.73
CA VAL A 674 81.20 50.04 -15.72
C VAL A 674 82.43 49.37 -16.33
N ALA A 675 82.32 48.79 -17.53
CA ALA A 675 83.46 48.17 -18.22
C ALA A 675 84.55 49.20 -18.57
N THR A 676 84.18 50.38 -19.05
CA THR A 676 85.12 51.47 -19.35
C THR A 676 85.78 52.04 -18.09
N MET A 677 85.04 52.19 -16.98
CA MET A 677 85.61 52.57 -15.70
C MET A 677 86.59 51.53 -15.15
N LEU A 678 86.29 50.23 -15.29
CA LEU A 678 87.20 49.15 -14.89
C LEU A 678 88.45 49.11 -15.76
N LEU A 679 88.32 49.32 -17.08
CA LEU A 679 89.46 49.45 -17.99
C LEU A 679 90.30 50.69 -17.70
N PHE A 680 89.68 51.82 -17.38
CA PHE A 680 90.39 53.04 -17.00
C PHE A 680 91.13 52.88 -15.66
N LEU A 681 90.52 52.22 -14.67
CA LEU A 681 91.18 51.86 -13.41
C LEU A 681 92.33 50.88 -13.63
N ALA A 682 92.18 49.92 -14.55
CA ALA A 682 93.27 49.02 -14.94
C ALA A 682 94.39 49.77 -15.67
N PHE A 683 94.05 50.72 -16.55
CA PHE A 683 95.02 51.58 -17.23
C PHE A 683 95.76 52.50 -16.26
N LEU A 684 95.06 53.10 -15.27
CA LEU A 684 95.69 53.87 -14.20
C LEU A 684 96.57 52.99 -13.31
N LYS A 685 96.18 51.74 -13.03
CA LYS A 685 97.07 50.77 -12.34
C LYS A 685 98.29 50.42 -13.18
N CYS A 686 98.14 50.29 -14.51
CA CYS A 686 99.26 50.08 -15.43
C CYS A 686 100.18 51.30 -15.54
N LEU A 687 99.64 52.52 -15.59
CA LEU A 687 100.40 53.76 -15.56
C LEU A 687 101.10 53.95 -14.21
N LYS A 688 100.46 53.61 -13.09
CA LYS A 688 101.10 53.61 -11.77
C LYS A 688 102.22 52.56 -11.68
N ARG A 689 102.04 51.37 -12.29
CA ARG A 689 103.12 50.37 -12.41
C ARG A 689 104.24 50.81 -13.35
N ARG A 690 103.96 51.50 -14.45
CA ARG A 690 104.97 52.09 -15.35
C ARG A 690 105.70 53.28 -14.72
N ALA A 691 105.01 54.15 -13.98
CA ALA A 691 105.62 55.22 -13.19
C ALA A 691 106.49 54.67 -12.03
N SER A 692 106.15 53.50 -11.49
CA SER A 692 106.98 52.79 -10.51
C SER A 692 108.17 52.04 -11.13
N MET A 693 108.15 51.73 -12.44
CA MET A 693 109.26 51.09 -13.17
C MET A 693 110.18 52.08 -13.90
N VAL A 694 109.84 53.37 -13.95
CA VAL A 694 110.75 54.44 -14.42
C VAL A 694 111.56 55.07 -13.27
N ASN A 695 111.25 54.73 -12.02
CA ASN A 695 112.08 55.07 -10.84
C ASN A 695 112.97 53.89 -10.35
N VAL A 696 113.20 52.88 -11.20
CA VAL A 696 114.21 51.83 -10.99
C VAL A 696 114.97 51.60 -12.30
N ALA A 697 115.69 52.64 -12.73
CA ALA A 697 116.81 52.60 -13.65
C ALA A 697 117.76 53.76 -13.29
N CYS A 698 118.38 53.63 -12.11
CA CYS A 698 119.73 54.05 -11.75
C CYS A 698 120.23 53.03 -10.73
#